data_AF-A0A260QFX8-F1
#
_entry.id   AF-A0A260QFX8-F1
#
_cell.length_a   1.000
_cell.length_b   1.000
_cell.length_c   1.000
_cell.angle_alpha   90.00
_cell.angle_beta   90.00
_cell.angle_gamma   90.00
#
_symmetry.space_group_name_H-M   'P 1'
#
loop_
_entity.id
_entity.type
_entity.pdbx_description
1 polymer ?
#
loop_
_entity_poly.entity_id
_entity_poly.type
_entity_poly.pdbx_seq_one_letter_code
_entity_poly.pdbx_strand_id
1 'polypeptide(L)'
;MVSDVIDCKVVFAHDVEQVCEVLSAVELFPRYFPGLEYCTLRDTATGYRCGVGGVEHNLELVVHRRNQPIITIEHTDSGGFIRFTLTRRSAGETKIDVTVFKAGLGGAYAPQPEHNRAVVDWVMGGLRRLENSLSGTADSIVSNSGDSRSLQLAILKTMVGTGVVRAARPDRAYRQLNSLSKWGFTLGGGFAAAAAKSPDEIAVIDERGTRTFSEIHHRSHRIAAGLAASDIRPGSTVGILARNHSAMIECTVACGMLGVEVVLLNTGLAARQIETIAARHQLRMLFVDDEFDSMVRYLPDDVTRVSLSSHTAIPRRRTLEHFVASPSAAFVRPDRPGSVVVLTSGTSGSPKGALRPTPRGFGTVAAMLSRMPLRMNERMLIAAPMFHSWGFAALQIGTPLRATVVLQDRFDPEDCLRAIETHRCTSLIAVPIMLQRILDLPEAVRSRYDTSSLRVVACSGSALTGSTVSRFMDVFGDVLYNFYGSTEVSWATIAIPDDLRASPGTAGRPPLGTTIAVLDAQGTPVPVGSLGRIFVGNDMLFDGYTNAEPPPTASARGAALMDTGDLGYIDCNGRLFVCGRDDEMIISGGENVFPGPVEDAIANLPQVGEVAVVGVPDSEYGQRLAAFVVGRGAAGLDADMVRAYIRNRLSRFCVPRDITFLDELPRTATGKVIKRMLIEPPTAAGM
;
A
#
# COMPACT_ATOMS: atom_id res chain seq x y z
N MET A 1 4.47 42.67 11.10
CA MET A 1 4.93 42.89 9.73
C MET A 1 6.21 42.11 9.53
N VAL A 2 6.33 41.45 8.39
CA VAL A 2 7.55 40.74 8.02
C VAL A 2 8.48 41.72 7.34
N SER A 3 9.72 41.81 7.84
CA SER A 3 10.74 42.64 7.21
C SER A 3 11.20 41.99 5.91
N ASP A 4 11.61 42.81 4.95
CA ASP A 4 12.10 42.30 3.67
C ASP A 4 13.33 41.41 3.84
N VAL A 5 14.12 41.64 4.90
CA VAL A 5 15.30 40.85 5.27
C VAL A 5 15.12 40.28 6.67
N ILE A 6 15.41 38.99 6.84
CA ILE A 6 15.39 38.28 8.13
C ILE A 6 16.71 37.53 8.27
N ASP A 7 17.42 37.78 9.36
CA ASP A 7 18.67 37.09 9.66
C ASP A 7 18.52 36.17 10.87
N CYS A 8 19.08 34.97 10.78
CA CYS A 8 19.26 34.07 11.92
C CYS A 8 20.61 33.34 11.84
N LYS A 9 21.02 32.72 12.95
CA LYS A 9 22.33 32.09 13.09
C LYS A 9 22.21 30.76 13.80
N VAL A 10 22.96 29.78 13.32
CA VAL A 10 23.09 28.46 13.94
C VAL A 10 24.54 27.98 13.88
N VAL A 11 24.92 27.06 14.75
CA VAL A 11 26.24 26.42 14.73
C VAL A 11 26.01 24.93 14.61
N PHE A 12 26.64 24.31 13.62
CA PHE A 12 26.65 22.86 13.45
C PHE A 12 27.97 22.30 13.99
N ALA A 13 27.90 21.19 14.71
CA ALA A 13 29.07 20.41 15.13
C ALA A 13 29.62 19.52 14.00
N HIS A 14 29.81 20.11 12.81
CA HIS A 14 30.31 19.46 11.60
C HIS A 14 31.27 20.37 10.84
N ASP A 15 32.16 19.76 10.04
CA ASP A 15 33.08 20.52 9.19
C ASP A 15 32.35 21.25 8.06
N VAL A 16 32.94 22.38 7.63
CA VAL A 16 32.35 23.27 6.63
C VAL A 16 31.98 22.54 5.34
N GLU A 17 32.77 21.53 4.94
CA GLU A 17 32.53 20.74 3.74
C GLU A 17 31.25 19.89 3.85
N GLN A 18 31.06 19.18 4.97
CA GLN A 18 29.86 18.38 5.23
C GLN A 18 28.60 19.26 5.27
N VAL A 19 28.69 20.42 5.94
CA VAL A 19 27.60 21.40 6.01
C VAL A 19 27.30 21.96 4.62
N CYS A 20 28.32 22.26 3.83
CA CYS A 20 28.16 22.79 2.48
C CYS A 20 27.49 21.78 1.55
N GLU A 21 27.86 20.50 1.64
CA GLU A 21 27.27 19.42 0.87
C GLU A 21 25.76 19.28 1.13
N VAL A 22 25.37 19.16 2.40
CA VAL A 22 23.96 18.98 2.79
C VAL A 22 23.10 20.19 2.46
N LEU A 23 23.61 21.42 2.65
CA LEU A 23 22.87 22.64 2.29
C LEU A 23 22.79 22.88 0.78
N SER A 24 23.64 22.22 -0.01
CA SER A 24 23.58 22.27 -1.48
C SER A 24 22.63 21.22 -2.07
N ALA A 25 22.24 20.20 -1.30
CA ALA A 25 21.33 19.14 -1.71
C ALA A 25 19.86 19.57 -1.59
N VAL A 26 19.45 20.57 -2.37
CA VAL A 26 18.11 21.18 -2.31
C VAL A 26 16.98 20.17 -2.55
N GLU A 27 17.24 19.13 -3.35
CA GLU A 27 16.32 18.01 -3.58
C GLU A 27 15.94 17.24 -2.31
N LEU A 28 16.76 17.32 -1.25
CA LEU A 28 16.48 16.69 0.03
C LEU A 28 15.67 17.58 0.97
N PHE A 29 15.53 18.88 0.69
CA PHE A 29 14.87 19.82 1.59
C PHE A 29 13.43 19.45 1.96
N PRO A 30 12.59 18.88 1.06
CA PRO A 30 11.26 18.37 1.43
C PRO A 30 11.26 17.38 2.60
N ARG A 31 12.37 16.66 2.82
CA ARG A 31 12.50 15.72 3.95
C ARG A 31 12.66 16.43 5.29
N TYR A 32 13.13 17.68 5.30
CA TYR A 32 13.55 18.38 6.51
C TYR A 32 12.78 19.69 6.77
N PHE A 33 12.23 20.31 5.74
CA PHE A 33 11.51 21.58 5.83
C PHE A 33 10.02 21.37 5.54
N PRO A 34 9.13 21.58 6.52
CA PRO A 34 7.70 21.37 6.34
C PRO A 34 7.13 22.34 5.31
N GLY A 35 6.15 21.89 4.52
CA GLY A 35 5.51 22.69 3.48
C GLY A 35 6.19 22.66 2.11
N LEU A 36 7.43 22.17 2.02
CA LEU A 36 8.02 21.83 0.73
C LEU A 36 7.50 20.46 0.30
N GLU A 37 6.83 20.40 -0.84
CA GLU A 37 6.15 19.20 -1.35
C GLU A 37 7.14 18.31 -2.13
N TYR A 38 7.93 18.94 -2.98
CA TYR A 38 9.02 18.35 -3.75
C TYR A 38 10.03 19.44 -4.11
N CYS A 39 11.27 19.03 -4.41
CA CYS A 39 12.26 19.86 -5.07
C CYS A 39 13.02 18.97 -6.06
N THR A 40 12.97 19.30 -7.34
CA THR A 40 13.56 18.51 -8.43
C THR A 40 14.41 19.41 -9.31
N LEU A 41 15.54 18.88 -9.79
CA LEU A 41 16.38 19.61 -10.74
C LEU A 41 15.61 19.88 -12.05
N ARG A 42 15.86 21.06 -12.61
CA ARG A 42 15.42 21.50 -13.94
C ARG A 42 16.49 21.15 -14.98
N ASP A 43 16.29 21.61 -16.21
CA ASP A 43 17.18 21.34 -17.35
C ASP A 43 18.62 21.87 -17.16
N THR A 44 18.87 22.69 -16.13
CA THR A 44 20.20 23.19 -15.75
C THR A 44 20.64 22.59 -14.43
N ALA A 45 21.95 22.36 -14.26
CA ALA A 45 22.55 21.76 -13.06
C ALA A 45 22.36 22.59 -11.76
N THR A 46 21.87 23.82 -11.86
CA THR A 46 21.63 24.74 -10.75
C THR A 46 20.16 25.13 -10.60
N GLY A 47 19.31 24.83 -11.59
CA GLY A 47 17.89 25.19 -11.56
C GLY A 47 17.08 24.12 -10.84
N TYR A 48 16.18 24.53 -9.95
CA TYR A 48 15.26 23.66 -9.25
C TYR A 48 13.82 24.10 -9.47
N ARG A 49 12.93 23.12 -9.42
CA ARG A 49 11.49 23.28 -9.39
C ARG A 49 10.99 22.71 -8.08
N CYS A 50 10.32 23.53 -7.28
CA CYS A 50 9.80 23.11 -5.99
C CYS A 50 8.29 23.38 -5.88
N GLY A 51 7.55 22.40 -5.38
CA GLY A 51 6.12 22.56 -5.07
C GLY A 51 5.94 23.08 -3.65
N VAL A 52 5.10 24.10 -3.50
CA VAL A 52 4.74 24.67 -2.20
C VAL A 52 3.25 25.02 -2.18
N GLY A 53 2.47 24.29 -1.38
CA GLY A 53 1.03 24.50 -1.28
C GLY A 53 0.28 24.40 -2.61
N GLY A 54 0.68 23.46 -3.45
CA GLY A 54 0.14 23.26 -4.80
C GLY A 54 0.58 24.29 -5.85
N VAL A 55 1.47 25.23 -5.50
CA VAL A 55 2.06 26.18 -6.44
C VAL A 55 3.48 25.73 -6.78
N GLU A 56 3.81 25.75 -8.06
CA GLU A 56 5.15 25.45 -8.54
C GLU A 56 6.03 26.72 -8.52
N HIS A 57 7.20 26.62 -7.90
CA HIS A 57 8.20 27.68 -7.80
C HIS A 57 9.49 27.28 -8.51
N ASN A 58 10.09 28.25 -9.19
CA ASN A 58 11.38 28.11 -9.82
C ASN A 58 12.47 28.71 -8.94
N LEU A 59 13.47 27.89 -8.62
CA LEU A 59 14.61 28.27 -7.79
C LEU A 59 15.92 28.11 -8.56
N GLU A 60 16.93 28.88 -8.19
CA GLU A 60 18.30 28.77 -8.69
C GLU A 60 19.28 28.65 -7.52
N LEU A 61 20.11 27.62 -7.57
CA LEU A 61 21.14 27.32 -6.57
C LEU A 61 22.49 27.88 -7.04
N VAL A 62 23.05 28.79 -6.26
CA VAL A 62 24.40 29.35 -6.47
C VAL A 62 25.28 28.96 -5.30
N VAL A 63 26.30 28.15 -5.55
CA VAL A 63 27.27 27.70 -4.53
C VAL A 63 28.64 28.32 -4.82
N HIS A 64 29.09 29.21 -3.95
CA HIS A 64 30.44 29.75 -3.96
C HIS A 64 31.29 29.08 -2.87
N ARG A 65 32.31 28.30 -3.24
CA ARG A 65 33.13 27.54 -2.27
C ARG A 65 34.45 28.21 -1.87
N ARG A 66 34.85 29.34 -2.46
CA ARG A 66 36.16 29.96 -2.19
C ARG A 66 36.13 30.82 -0.93
N ASN A 67 37.17 30.72 -0.11
CA ASN A 67 37.40 31.44 1.17
C ASN A 67 36.32 31.20 2.24
N GLN A 68 35.13 31.75 2.04
CA GLN A 68 33.97 31.65 2.90
C GLN A 68 32.83 31.07 2.08
N PRO A 69 32.47 29.78 2.26
CA PRO A 69 31.43 29.18 1.45
C PRO A 69 30.09 29.89 1.61
N ILE A 70 29.47 30.24 0.49
CA ILE A 70 28.16 30.88 0.43
C ILE A 70 27.27 30.04 -0.48
N ILE A 71 26.10 29.67 0.04
CA ILE A 71 25.07 28.96 -0.71
C ILE A 71 23.87 29.90 -0.79
N THR A 72 23.43 30.24 -1.98
CA THR A 72 22.24 31.06 -2.21
C THR A 72 21.23 30.25 -3.01
N ILE A 73 20.00 30.18 -2.51
CA ILE A 73 18.84 29.63 -3.20
C ILE A 73 17.93 30.80 -3.52
N GLU A 74 17.87 31.17 -4.79
CA GLU A 74 17.15 32.34 -5.28
C GLU A 74 15.85 31.90 -5.96
N HIS A 75 14.75 32.60 -5.68
CA HIS A 75 13.48 32.43 -6.36
C HIS A 75 13.47 33.30 -7.62
N THR A 76 13.43 32.67 -8.80
CA THR A 76 13.68 33.36 -10.08
C THR A 76 12.66 34.46 -10.37
N ASP A 77 11.40 34.27 -9.97
CA ASP A 77 10.33 35.20 -10.36
C ASP A 77 10.16 36.39 -9.39
N SER A 78 10.40 36.18 -8.09
CA SER A 78 10.21 37.21 -7.05
C SER A 78 11.50 37.94 -6.68
N GLY A 79 12.66 37.36 -7.03
CA GLY A 79 13.99 37.78 -6.58
C GLY A 79 14.19 37.59 -5.07
N GLY A 80 13.32 36.84 -4.39
CA GLY A 80 13.54 36.41 -3.00
C GLY A 80 14.65 35.38 -2.92
N PHE A 81 15.35 35.28 -1.79
CA PHE A 81 16.40 34.28 -1.63
C PHE A 81 16.58 33.82 -0.19
N ILE A 82 17.16 32.64 -0.02
CA ILE A 82 17.77 32.18 1.22
C ILE A 82 19.27 32.03 0.98
N ARG A 83 20.08 32.70 1.80
CA ARG A 83 21.53 32.63 1.75
C ARG A 83 22.07 32.03 3.03
N PHE A 84 22.94 31.05 2.89
CA PHE A 84 23.73 30.46 3.97
C PHE A 84 25.19 30.87 3.81
N THR A 85 25.76 31.55 4.80
CA THR A 85 27.17 31.91 4.84
C THR A 85 27.87 31.09 5.91
N LEU A 86 28.82 30.25 5.48
CA LEU A 86 29.49 29.27 6.33
C LEU A 86 30.84 29.80 6.82
N THR A 87 31.05 29.77 8.13
CA THR A 87 32.30 30.21 8.77
C THR A 87 32.79 29.13 9.72
N ARG A 88 34.00 28.62 9.49
CA ARG A 88 34.66 27.69 10.43
C ARG A 88 34.89 28.40 11.77
N ARG A 89 34.37 27.85 12.87
CA ARG A 89 34.65 28.35 14.23
C ARG A 89 35.83 27.62 14.87
N SER A 90 35.86 26.31 14.72
CA SER A 90 36.89 25.41 15.23
C SER A 90 36.95 24.15 14.33
N ALA A 91 37.82 23.19 14.64
CA ALA A 91 37.82 21.91 13.93
C ALA A 91 36.51 21.16 14.23
N GLY A 92 35.76 20.77 13.18
CA GLY A 92 34.46 20.12 13.36
C GLY A 92 33.34 21.05 13.83
N GLU A 93 33.49 22.38 13.79
CA GLU A 93 32.38 23.31 14.06
C GLU A 93 32.24 24.40 12.99
N THR A 94 31.03 24.55 12.48
CA THR A 94 30.68 25.51 11.44
C THR A 94 29.55 26.43 11.91
N LYS A 95 29.80 27.74 11.89
CA LYS A 95 28.76 28.76 12.04
C LYS A 95 28.08 29.01 10.70
N ILE A 96 26.76 29.06 10.72
CA ILE A 96 25.91 29.33 9.57
C ILE A 96 25.15 30.62 9.87
N ASP A 97 25.48 31.69 9.14
CA ASP A 97 24.67 32.90 9.11
C ASP A 97 23.65 32.74 7.97
N VAL A 98 22.36 32.83 8.29
CA VAL A 98 21.26 32.66 7.34
C VAL A 98 20.58 33.99 7.11
N THR A 99 20.47 34.40 5.85
CA THR A 99 19.74 35.60 5.43
C THR A 99 18.60 35.19 4.52
N VAL A 100 17.37 35.51 4.90
CA VAL A 100 16.16 35.31 4.09
C VAL A 100 15.69 36.66 3.58
N PHE A 101 15.55 36.81 2.26
CA PHE A 101 15.01 38.00 1.62
C PHE A 101 13.69 37.67 0.92
N LYS A 102 12.65 38.49 1.13
CA LYS A 102 11.28 38.28 0.60
C LYS A 102 10.78 36.84 0.83
N ALA A 103 10.65 36.44 2.11
CA ALA A 103 10.36 35.08 2.57
C ALA A 103 9.04 34.42 2.10
N GLY A 104 8.27 35.06 1.22
CA GLY A 104 6.97 34.55 0.78
C GLY A 104 7.10 33.46 -0.28
N LEU A 105 6.85 32.21 0.09
CA LEU A 105 6.68 31.08 -0.85
C LEU A 105 5.21 30.70 -1.08
N GLY A 106 4.24 31.24 -0.33
CA GLY A 106 2.81 30.90 -0.47
C GLY A 106 2.43 29.50 0.04
N GLY A 107 1.13 29.19 0.16
CA GLY A 107 0.63 27.86 0.54
C GLY A 107 0.15 27.68 1.99
N ALA A 108 -0.54 26.57 2.30
CA ALA A 108 -1.09 26.28 3.64
C ALA A 108 -0.06 25.67 4.61
N TYR A 109 1.06 25.15 4.10
CA TYR A 109 2.03 24.36 4.86
C TYR A 109 3.45 24.95 4.89
N ALA A 110 3.79 25.86 3.98
CA ALA A 110 4.94 26.73 4.14
C ALA A 110 4.57 27.92 5.02
N PRO A 111 5.53 28.58 5.70
CA PRO A 111 5.22 29.75 6.50
C PRO A 111 4.59 30.80 5.59
N GLN A 112 3.29 31.07 5.77
CA GLN A 112 2.74 32.35 5.38
C GLN A 112 3.30 33.36 6.39
N PRO A 113 4.17 34.28 5.95
CA PRO A 113 4.91 35.13 6.88
C PRO A 113 3.94 36.10 7.57
N GLU A 114 3.35 35.70 8.69
CA GLU A 114 2.55 36.58 9.56
C GLU A 114 3.47 37.52 10.38
N HIS A 115 4.64 37.01 10.78
CA HIS A 115 5.70 37.74 11.48
C HIS A 115 7.08 37.04 11.31
N ASN A 116 8.19 37.80 11.41
CA ASN A 116 9.57 37.29 11.22
C ASN A 116 9.89 36.01 12.00
N ARG A 117 9.37 35.90 13.24
CA ARG A 117 9.59 34.75 14.11
C ARG A 117 9.15 33.42 13.47
N ALA A 118 8.07 33.41 12.69
CA ALA A 118 7.58 32.19 12.05
C ALA A 118 8.57 31.69 10.99
N VAL A 119 9.16 32.61 10.22
CA VAL A 119 10.19 32.29 9.23
C VAL A 119 11.46 31.79 9.93
N VAL A 120 11.91 32.45 11.00
CA VAL A 120 13.06 32.00 11.79
C VAL A 120 12.83 30.61 12.37
N ASP A 121 11.68 30.36 12.98
CA ASP A 121 11.34 29.06 13.57
C ASP A 121 11.30 27.95 12.51
N TRP A 122 10.80 28.24 11.31
CA TRP A 122 10.79 27.32 10.17
C TRP A 122 12.20 26.98 9.69
N VAL A 123 13.03 27.99 9.40
CA VAL A 123 14.43 27.82 8.97
C VAL A 123 15.22 27.04 10.02
N MET A 124 15.16 27.48 11.28
CA MET A 124 15.90 26.85 12.38
C MET A 124 15.38 25.45 12.68
N GLY A 125 14.10 25.16 12.45
CA GLY A 125 13.52 23.83 12.57
C GLY A 125 14.07 22.87 11.52
N GLY A 126 14.13 23.29 10.25
CA GLY A 126 14.68 22.47 9.18
C GLY A 126 16.19 22.26 9.31
N LEU A 127 16.95 23.33 9.62
CA LEU A 127 18.39 23.23 9.86
C LEU A 127 18.73 22.28 11.02
N ARG A 128 17.98 22.32 12.12
CA ARG A 128 18.16 21.35 13.22
C ARG A 128 17.94 19.90 12.78
N ARG A 129 16.93 19.63 11.93
CA ARG A 129 16.71 18.27 11.40
C ARG A 129 17.80 17.84 10.44
N LEU A 130 18.34 18.75 9.63
CA LEU A 130 19.52 18.48 8.80
C LEU A 130 20.76 18.18 9.66
N GLU A 131 21.00 18.95 10.72
CA GLU A 131 22.09 18.68 11.65
C GLU A 131 21.92 17.33 12.36
N ASN A 132 20.70 16.99 12.80
CA ASN A 132 20.39 15.67 13.36
C ASN A 132 20.68 14.55 12.36
N SER A 133 20.41 14.77 11.07
CA SER A 133 20.74 13.86 9.99
C SER A 133 22.25 13.62 9.87
N LEU A 134 23.03 14.70 9.87
CA LEU A 134 24.50 14.63 9.85
C LEU A 134 25.07 13.96 11.10
N SER A 135 24.47 14.23 12.26
CA SER A 135 24.90 13.69 13.55
C SER A 135 24.44 12.26 13.83
N GLY A 136 23.60 11.66 12.96
CA GLY A 136 23.07 10.32 13.19
C GLY A 136 22.08 10.23 14.37
N THR A 137 21.39 11.31 14.72
CA THR A 137 20.42 11.32 15.84
C THR A 137 19.20 10.45 15.56
N ALA A 138 18.97 9.44 16.40
CA ALA A 138 17.93 8.43 16.24
C ALA A 138 16.51 8.94 16.55
N ASP A 139 15.73 9.31 15.54
CA ASP A 139 14.35 9.84 15.74
C ASP A 139 13.33 9.46 14.64
N SER A 140 13.64 8.48 13.80
CA SER A 140 12.70 7.99 12.77
C SER A 140 11.68 6.99 13.32
N ILE A 141 10.95 7.37 14.37
CA ILE A 141 9.83 6.58 14.91
C ILE A 141 8.57 7.44 14.93
N VAL A 142 7.55 7.02 14.20
CA VAL A 142 6.21 7.64 14.20
C VAL A 142 5.22 6.64 14.77
N SER A 143 4.51 7.05 15.83
CA SER A 143 3.50 6.20 16.47
C SER A 143 2.18 6.93 16.61
N ASN A 144 1.11 6.24 16.27
CA ASN A 144 -0.26 6.68 16.51
C ASN A 144 -0.94 5.75 17.53
N SER A 145 -0.19 5.31 18.54
CA SER A 145 -0.67 4.32 19.52
C SER A 145 -1.14 4.92 20.84
N GLY A 146 -0.88 6.22 21.09
CA GLY A 146 -1.32 6.95 22.30
C GLY A 146 -0.98 6.27 23.62
N ASP A 147 -1.46 6.82 24.73
CA ASP A 147 -1.63 6.00 25.95
C ASP A 147 -2.94 5.18 25.85
N SER A 148 -3.09 4.14 26.67
CA SER A 148 -4.24 3.21 26.56
C SER A 148 -5.60 3.91 26.65
N ARG A 149 -5.72 4.99 27.45
CA ARG A 149 -6.98 5.75 27.60
C ARG A 149 -7.29 6.62 26.38
N SER A 150 -6.31 7.37 25.87
CA SER A 150 -6.47 8.18 24.66
C SER A 150 -6.75 7.31 23.44
N LEU A 151 -6.11 6.14 23.35
CA LEU A 151 -6.38 5.15 22.31
C LEU A 151 -7.84 4.65 22.37
N GLN A 152 -8.34 4.29 23.55
CA GLN A 152 -9.74 3.87 23.72
C GLN A 152 -10.74 4.97 23.34
N LEU A 153 -10.45 6.23 23.70
CA LEU A 153 -11.28 7.38 23.32
C LEU A 153 -11.24 7.62 21.80
N ALA A 154 -10.08 7.51 21.16
CA ALA A 154 -9.93 7.65 19.71
C ALA A 154 -10.64 6.52 18.95
N ILE A 155 -10.57 5.29 19.45
CA ILE A 155 -11.34 4.15 18.93
C ILE A 155 -12.83 4.49 19.02
N LEU A 156 -13.33 4.89 20.19
CA LEU A 156 -14.75 5.24 20.36
C LEU A 156 -15.20 6.36 19.42
N LYS A 157 -14.41 7.44 19.31
CA LYS A 157 -14.69 8.56 18.40
C LYS A 157 -14.77 8.10 16.94
N THR A 158 -13.85 7.24 16.52
CA THR A 158 -13.82 6.66 15.17
C THR A 158 -15.08 5.82 14.92
N MET A 159 -15.45 4.95 15.87
CA MET A 159 -16.63 4.10 15.77
C MET A 159 -17.96 4.89 15.76
N VAL A 160 -18.02 6.02 16.46
CA VAL A 160 -19.17 6.94 16.42
C VAL A 160 -19.23 7.66 15.07
N GLY A 161 -18.12 8.22 14.60
CA GLY A 161 -18.04 8.97 13.34
C GLY A 161 -18.38 8.14 12.11
N THR A 162 -18.08 6.84 12.13
CA THR A 162 -18.39 5.89 11.05
C THR A 162 -19.83 5.36 11.10
N GLY A 163 -20.55 5.65 12.19
CA GLY A 163 -21.94 5.25 12.40
C GLY A 163 -22.12 3.84 12.98
N VAL A 164 -21.04 3.19 13.44
CA VAL A 164 -21.13 1.83 14.04
C VAL A 164 -21.97 1.86 15.31
N VAL A 165 -21.90 2.96 16.07
CA VAL A 165 -22.71 3.22 17.28
C VAL A 165 -23.96 4.03 16.90
N ARG A 166 -24.95 3.39 16.26
CA ARG A 166 -26.31 3.96 16.09
C ARG A 166 -27.33 3.19 16.92
N ALA A 167 -28.39 3.91 17.34
CA ALA A 167 -29.49 3.35 18.12
C ALA A 167 -30.03 2.07 17.47
N ALA A 168 -29.88 0.97 18.19
CA ALA A 168 -30.28 -0.36 17.78
C ALA A 168 -31.50 -0.78 18.59
N ARG A 169 -32.45 -1.52 18.00
CA ARG A 169 -33.39 -2.28 18.82
C ARG A 169 -32.59 -3.19 19.79
N PRO A 170 -32.84 -3.14 21.11
CA PRO A 170 -32.01 -3.82 22.10
C PRO A 170 -31.89 -5.34 21.88
N ASP A 171 -32.96 -5.97 21.39
CA ASP A 171 -33.02 -7.39 21.04
C ASP A 171 -32.03 -7.75 19.91
N ARG A 172 -31.94 -6.92 18.87
CA ARG A 172 -31.02 -7.12 17.75
C ARG A 172 -29.57 -6.83 18.13
N ALA A 173 -29.34 -5.83 19.00
CA ALA A 173 -28.01 -5.55 19.55
C ALA A 173 -27.50 -6.72 20.40
N TYR A 174 -28.36 -7.29 21.25
CA TYR A 174 -28.04 -8.47 22.04
C TYR A 174 -27.70 -9.69 21.17
N ARG A 175 -28.51 -9.97 20.13
CA ARG A 175 -28.20 -11.08 19.19
C ARG A 175 -26.92 -10.86 18.39
N GLN A 176 -26.61 -9.61 18.02
CA GLN A 176 -25.36 -9.25 17.35
C GLN A 176 -24.15 -9.54 18.25
N LEU A 177 -24.18 -9.09 19.51
CA LEU A 177 -23.13 -9.36 20.50
C LEU A 177 -23.00 -10.85 20.83
N ASN A 178 -24.12 -11.56 20.95
CA ASN A 178 -24.13 -13.02 21.14
C ASN A 178 -23.56 -13.77 19.93
N SER A 179 -23.70 -13.25 18.71
CA SER A 179 -23.12 -13.87 17.52
C SER A 179 -21.61 -13.65 17.44
N LEU A 180 -21.14 -12.45 17.80
CA LEU A 180 -19.71 -12.16 17.93
C LEU A 180 -19.05 -12.95 19.06
N SER A 181 -19.73 -13.16 20.19
CA SER A 181 -19.21 -14.02 21.26
C SER A 181 -19.17 -15.50 20.86
N LYS A 182 -20.06 -15.94 19.95
CA LYS A 182 -20.09 -17.30 19.42
C LYS A 182 -19.02 -17.57 18.36
N TRP A 183 -18.69 -16.60 17.52
CA TRP A 183 -17.86 -16.88 16.34
C TRP A 183 -16.61 -15.99 16.24
N GLY A 184 -16.40 -15.11 17.23
CA GLY A 184 -15.30 -14.15 17.27
C GLY A 184 -15.43 -13.03 16.23
N PHE A 185 -14.39 -12.21 16.10
CA PHE A 185 -14.27 -11.19 15.05
C PHE A 185 -13.72 -11.79 13.75
N THR A 186 -14.26 -12.95 13.36
CA THR A 186 -13.96 -13.63 12.09
C THR A 186 -14.99 -13.25 11.03
N LEU A 187 -14.79 -13.65 9.77
CA LEU A 187 -15.86 -13.54 8.76
C LEU A 187 -17.12 -14.31 9.19
N GLY A 188 -16.94 -15.50 9.76
CA GLY A 188 -18.03 -16.29 10.34
C GLY A 188 -18.87 -15.50 11.35
N GLY A 189 -18.21 -14.86 12.31
CA GLY A 189 -18.88 -14.08 13.33
C GLY A 189 -19.43 -12.75 12.85
N GLY A 190 -18.73 -12.09 11.94
CA GLY A 190 -19.20 -10.85 11.34
C GLY A 190 -20.49 -11.08 10.52
N PHE A 191 -20.55 -12.09 9.65
CA PHE A 191 -21.75 -12.39 8.86
C PHE A 191 -22.90 -12.88 9.74
N ALA A 192 -22.64 -13.70 10.76
CA ALA A 192 -23.65 -14.10 11.74
C ALA A 192 -24.22 -12.89 12.51
N ALA A 193 -23.34 -11.98 12.94
CA ALA A 193 -23.73 -10.76 13.64
C ALA A 193 -24.52 -9.80 12.74
N ALA A 194 -24.12 -9.67 11.48
CA ALA A 194 -24.85 -8.89 10.49
C ALA A 194 -26.22 -9.49 10.18
N ALA A 195 -26.32 -10.81 9.97
CA ALA A 195 -27.60 -11.50 9.76
C ALA A 195 -28.55 -11.35 10.94
N ALA A 196 -28.04 -11.41 12.18
CA ALA A 196 -28.85 -11.20 13.37
C ALA A 196 -29.39 -9.77 13.50
N LYS A 197 -28.67 -8.79 12.95
CA LYS A 197 -28.92 -7.36 13.09
C LYS A 197 -29.75 -6.78 11.94
N SER A 198 -29.44 -7.19 10.72
CA SER A 198 -29.93 -6.68 9.44
C SER A 198 -30.09 -7.86 8.45
N PRO A 199 -30.99 -8.82 8.73
CA PRO A 199 -31.10 -10.05 7.95
C PRO A 199 -31.41 -9.81 6.48
N ASP A 200 -32.30 -8.87 6.18
CA ASP A 200 -32.84 -8.61 4.84
C ASP A 200 -32.01 -7.58 4.04
N GLU A 201 -30.96 -7.00 4.65
CA GLU A 201 -30.07 -6.08 3.94
C GLU A 201 -29.15 -6.86 3.00
N ILE A 202 -28.87 -6.28 1.82
CA ILE A 202 -28.02 -6.89 0.80
C ILE A 202 -26.58 -6.91 1.30
N ALA A 203 -25.99 -8.11 1.36
CA ALA A 203 -24.61 -8.33 1.74
C ALA A 203 -23.68 -8.35 0.53
N VAL A 204 -24.08 -9.02 -0.56
CA VAL A 204 -23.24 -9.20 -1.75
C VAL A 204 -24.06 -9.00 -3.03
N ILE A 205 -23.46 -8.34 -4.01
CA ILE A 205 -23.94 -8.22 -5.39
C ILE A 205 -22.79 -8.69 -6.30
N ASP A 206 -23.06 -9.67 -7.15
CA ASP A 206 -22.12 -10.16 -8.17
C ASP A 206 -22.88 -10.61 -9.43
N GLU A 207 -22.18 -11.20 -10.40
CA GLU A 207 -22.77 -11.72 -11.64
C GLU A 207 -23.74 -12.89 -11.39
N ARG A 208 -23.68 -13.53 -10.22
CA ARG A 208 -24.55 -14.63 -9.80
C ARG A 208 -25.82 -14.12 -9.10
N GLY A 209 -25.91 -12.82 -8.86
CA GLY A 209 -27.08 -12.13 -8.36
C GLY A 209 -26.83 -11.40 -7.04
N THR A 210 -27.91 -11.19 -6.28
CA THR A 210 -27.86 -10.49 -4.99
C THR A 210 -28.12 -11.46 -3.86
N ARG A 211 -27.37 -11.32 -2.77
CA ARG A 211 -27.59 -12.10 -1.53
C ARG A 211 -27.62 -11.19 -0.33
N THR A 212 -28.61 -11.41 0.53
CA THR A 212 -28.75 -10.76 1.83
C THR A 212 -27.81 -11.36 2.88
N PHE A 213 -27.62 -10.65 4.00
CA PHE A 213 -26.84 -11.19 5.13
C PHE A 213 -27.43 -12.50 5.66
N SER A 214 -28.77 -12.62 5.72
CA SER A 214 -29.45 -13.86 6.12
C SER A 214 -29.14 -15.01 5.17
N GLU A 215 -29.16 -14.78 3.87
CA GLU A 215 -28.93 -15.82 2.86
C GLU A 215 -27.48 -16.32 2.89
N ILE A 216 -26.50 -15.41 2.96
CA ILE A 216 -25.07 -15.78 3.09
C ILE A 216 -24.86 -16.59 4.38
N HIS A 217 -25.42 -16.12 5.51
CA HIS A 217 -25.28 -16.81 6.79
C HIS A 217 -25.88 -18.22 6.75
N HIS A 218 -27.14 -18.36 6.27
CA HIS A 218 -27.81 -19.65 6.17
C HIS A 218 -27.09 -20.61 5.23
N ARG A 219 -26.69 -20.16 4.05
CA ARG A 219 -25.96 -21.00 3.09
C ARG A 219 -24.61 -21.43 3.61
N SER A 220 -23.84 -20.53 4.21
CA SER A 220 -22.54 -20.85 4.82
C SER A 220 -22.69 -21.87 5.96
N HIS A 221 -23.73 -21.73 6.79
CA HIS A 221 -24.03 -22.70 7.84
C HIS A 221 -24.38 -24.09 7.29
N ARG A 222 -25.14 -24.14 6.19
CA ARG A 222 -25.48 -25.39 5.50
C ARG A 222 -24.26 -26.03 4.85
N ILE A 223 -23.39 -25.23 4.23
CA ILE A 223 -22.12 -25.70 3.69
C ILE A 223 -21.25 -26.27 4.82
N ALA A 224 -21.14 -25.59 5.97
CA ALA A 224 -20.38 -26.08 7.12
C ALA A 224 -20.93 -27.43 7.63
N ALA A 225 -22.24 -27.59 7.71
CA ALA A 225 -22.88 -28.86 8.09
C ALA A 225 -22.67 -29.97 7.04
N GLY A 226 -22.72 -29.64 5.75
CA GLY A 226 -22.43 -30.59 4.66
C GLY A 226 -20.96 -31.02 4.63
N LEU A 227 -20.03 -30.09 4.86
CA LEU A 227 -18.61 -30.38 5.03
C LEU A 227 -18.39 -31.30 6.24
N ALA A 228 -19.09 -31.03 7.35
CA ALA A 228 -19.06 -31.91 8.50
C ALA A 228 -19.62 -33.32 8.17
N ALA A 229 -20.72 -33.43 7.42
CA ALA A 229 -21.23 -34.73 6.98
C ALA A 229 -20.22 -35.48 6.07
N SER A 230 -19.31 -34.75 5.42
CA SER A 230 -18.24 -35.28 4.55
C SER A 230 -16.89 -35.44 5.26
N ASP A 231 -16.90 -35.59 6.59
CA ASP A 231 -15.72 -35.81 7.43
C ASP A 231 -14.65 -34.70 7.41
N ILE A 232 -15.03 -33.47 7.01
CA ILE A 232 -14.19 -32.29 7.23
C ILE A 232 -14.38 -31.82 8.67
N ARG A 233 -13.30 -31.75 9.44
CA ARG A 233 -13.28 -31.47 10.88
C ARG A 233 -12.18 -30.47 11.21
N PRO A 234 -12.21 -29.80 12.38
CA PRO A 234 -11.04 -29.07 12.88
C PRO A 234 -9.75 -29.90 12.75
N GLY A 235 -8.69 -29.29 12.22
CA GLY A 235 -7.46 -29.98 11.81
C GLY A 235 -7.41 -30.42 10.35
N SER A 236 -8.52 -30.34 9.61
CA SER A 236 -8.52 -30.46 8.15
C SER A 236 -8.12 -29.14 7.49
N THR A 237 -7.51 -29.23 6.31
CA THR A 237 -7.18 -28.07 5.47
C THR A 237 -7.97 -28.11 4.17
N VAL A 238 -8.58 -26.98 3.81
CA VAL A 238 -9.40 -26.80 2.61
C VAL A 238 -8.79 -25.72 1.73
N GLY A 239 -8.58 -26.01 0.44
CA GLY A 239 -8.17 -25.02 -0.55
C GLY A 239 -9.37 -24.29 -1.16
N ILE A 240 -9.16 -23.04 -1.57
CA ILE A 240 -10.10 -22.30 -2.41
C ILE A 240 -9.33 -21.68 -3.59
N LEU A 241 -9.70 -22.06 -4.82
CA LEU A 241 -9.19 -21.51 -6.08
C LEU A 241 -10.36 -20.92 -6.88
N ALA A 242 -10.59 -19.62 -6.72
CA ALA A 242 -11.81 -18.98 -7.21
C ALA A 242 -11.58 -17.52 -7.65
N ARG A 243 -12.52 -17.01 -8.46
CA ARG A 243 -12.70 -15.57 -8.71
C ARG A 243 -13.43 -14.90 -7.55
N ASN A 244 -13.59 -13.58 -7.66
CA ASN A 244 -14.33 -12.79 -6.70
C ASN A 244 -15.85 -12.96 -6.90
N HIS A 245 -16.46 -13.91 -6.20
CA HIS A 245 -17.92 -14.07 -6.19
C HIS A 245 -18.45 -14.57 -4.84
N SER A 246 -19.77 -14.56 -4.66
CA SER A 246 -20.44 -14.87 -3.40
C SER A 246 -20.12 -16.28 -2.89
N ALA A 247 -20.01 -17.28 -3.77
CA ALA A 247 -19.69 -18.64 -3.37
C ALA A 247 -18.29 -18.78 -2.73
N MET A 248 -17.30 -17.95 -3.11
CA MET A 248 -16.00 -17.90 -2.42
C MET A 248 -16.17 -17.40 -0.98
N ILE A 249 -17.02 -16.39 -0.77
CA ILE A 249 -17.36 -15.86 0.55
C ILE A 249 -18.07 -16.94 1.39
N GLU A 250 -19.10 -17.58 0.82
CA GLU A 250 -19.87 -18.64 1.48
C GLU A 250 -18.96 -19.78 1.97
N CYS A 251 -18.04 -20.26 1.13
CA CYS A 251 -17.08 -21.32 1.50
C CYS A 251 -16.11 -20.86 2.60
N THR A 252 -15.57 -19.65 2.49
CA THR A 252 -14.62 -19.13 3.49
C THR A 252 -15.30 -18.95 4.86
N VAL A 253 -16.54 -18.44 4.86
CA VAL A 253 -17.37 -18.29 6.07
C VAL A 253 -17.70 -19.66 6.66
N ALA A 254 -18.10 -20.63 5.83
CA ALA A 254 -18.43 -21.99 6.26
C ALA A 254 -17.23 -22.70 6.91
N CYS A 255 -16.05 -22.62 6.30
CA CYS A 255 -14.83 -23.17 6.85
C CYS A 255 -14.43 -22.50 8.17
N GLY A 256 -14.54 -21.17 8.24
CA GLY A 256 -14.31 -20.42 9.49
C GLY A 256 -15.24 -20.86 10.63
N MET A 257 -16.52 -21.09 10.33
CA MET A 257 -17.50 -21.63 11.29
C MET A 257 -17.19 -23.07 11.71
N LEU A 258 -16.72 -23.90 10.78
CA LEU A 258 -16.40 -25.30 11.04
C LEU A 258 -15.08 -25.49 11.80
N GLY A 259 -14.24 -24.45 11.91
CA GLY A 259 -12.97 -24.52 12.63
C GLY A 259 -11.82 -25.08 11.79
N VAL A 260 -11.92 -25.01 10.46
CA VAL A 260 -10.94 -25.61 9.54
C VAL A 260 -10.04 -24.55 8.93
N GLU A 261 -8.82 -24.95 8.60
CA GLU A 261 -7.87 -24.06 7.92
C GLU A 261 -8.26 -23.92 6.44
N VAL A 262 -8.27 -22.67 5.96
CA VAL A 262 -8.51 -22.34 4.56
C VAL A 262 -7.22 -21.82 3.93
N VAL A 263 -6.78 -22.42 2.83
CA VAL A 263 -5.68 -21.92 2.00
C VAL A 263 -6.27 -21.24 0.76
N LEU A 264 -6.08 -19.93 0.66
CA LEU A 264 -6.51 -19.16 -0.52
C LEU A 264 -5.47 -19.29 -1.64
N LEU A 265 -5.81 -20.05 -2.67
CA LEU A 265 -4.94 -20.32 -3.80
C LEU A 265 -5.01 -19.17 -4.82
N ASN A 266 -3.86 -18.79 -5.35
CA ASN A 266 -3.74 -17.73 -6.34
C ASN A 266 -4.05 -18.27 -7.75
N THR A 267 -4.93 -17.57 -8.47
CA THR A 267 -5.41 -17.92 -9.81
C THR A 267 -4.36 -17.76 -10.92
N GLY A 268 -3.21 -17.14 -10.62
CA GLY A 268 -2.06 -17.05 -11.51
C GLY A 268 -0.98 -18.12 -11.30
N LEU A 269 -1.20 -19.10 -10.42
CA LEU A 269 -0.20 -20.16 -10.17
C LEU A 269 -0.21 -21.23 -11.26
N ALA A 270 0.97 -21.80 -11.55
CA ALA A 270 1.05 -22.97 -12.42
C ALA A 270 0.48 -24.23 -11.73
N ALA A 271 -0.05 -25.17 -12.51
CA ALA A 271 -0.67 -26.40 -12.01
C ALA A 271 0.24 -27.21 -11.05
N ARG A 272 1.54 -27.31 -11.35
CA ARG A 272 2.54 -27.98 -10.49
C ARG A 272 2.80 -27.26 -9.17
N GLN A 273 2.67 -25.93 -9.15
CA GLN A 273 2.77 -25.18 -7.90
C GLN A 273 1.55 -25.42 -7.02
N ILE A 274 0.35 -25.49 -7.61
CA ILE A 274 -0.88 -25.85 -6.89
C ILE A 274 -0.77 -27.25 -6.29
N GLU A 275 -0.25 -28.23 -7.04
CA GLU A 275 0.04 -29.59 -6.53
C GLU A 275 1.00 -29.56 -5.33
N THR A 276 2.10 -28.81 -5.44
CA THR A 276 3.09 -28.69 -4.36
C THR A 276 2.48 -28.06 -3.11
N ILE A 277 1.67 -27.02 -3.26
CA ILE A 277 0.96 -26.36 -2.16
C ILE A 277 -0.06 -27.31 -1.55
N ALA A 278 -0.81 -28.03 -2.37
CA ALA A 278 -1.83 -28.96 -1.91
C ALA A 278 -1.24 -30.09 -1.07
N ALA A 279 -0.12 -30.68 -1.53
CA ALA A 279 0.60 -31.70 -0.79
C ALA A 279 1.19 -31.15 0.53
N ARG A 280 1.79 -29.96 0.49
CA ARG A 280 2.41 -29.32 1.67
C ARG A 280 1.38 -29.01 2.76
N HIS A 281 0.23 -28.45 2.38
CA HIS A 281 -0.85 -28.12 3.30
C HIS A 281 -1.78 -29.31 3.59
N GLN A 282 -1.50 -30.48 3.01
CA GLN A 282 -2.29 -31.70 3.16
C GLN A 282 -3.78 -31.46 2.89
N LEU A 283 -4.09 -30.77 1.78
CA LEU A 283 -5.47 -30.41 1.46
C LEU A 283 -6.35 -31.65 1.38
N ARG A 284 -7.43 -31.67 2.15
CA ARG A 284 -8.46 -32.73 2.10
C ARG A 284 -9.51 -32.45 1.04
N MET A 285 -9.73 -31.17 0.77
CA MET A 285 -10.73 -30.70 -0.18
C MET A 285 -10.25 -29.41 -0.86
N LEU A 286 -10.69 -29.20 -2.09
CA LEU A 286 -10.50 -27.98 -2.85
C LEU A 286 -11.83 -27.52 -3.45
N PHE A 287 -12.25 -26.31 -3.06
CA PHE A 287 -13.27 -25.56 -3.80
C PHE A 287 -12.61 -24.89 -5.00
N VAL A 288 -13.15 -25.10 -6.19
CA VAL A 288 -12.55 -24.62 -7.44
C VAL A 288 -13.62 -24.12 -8.40
N ASP A 289 -13.41 -22.97 -9.04
CA ASP A 289 -14.21 -22.57 -10.19
C ASP A 289 -13.87 -23.46 -11.40
N ASP A 290 -14.88 -23.84 -12.17
CA ASP A 290 -14.71 -24.76 -13.30
C ASP A 290 -13.70 -24.27 -14.35
N GLU A 291 -13.52 -22.94 -14.49
CA GLU A 291 -12.52 -22.36 -15.41
C GLU A 291 -11.08 -22.75 -15.05
N PHE A 292 -10.81 -23.14 -13.80
CA PHE A 292 -9.49 -23.51 -13.30
C PHE A 292 -9.26 -25.03 -13.25
N ASP A 293 -10.12 -25.85 -13.85
CA ASP A 293 -9.97 -27.31 -13.79
C ASP A 293 -8.62 -27.81 -14.33
N SER A 294 -8.13 -27.19 -15.40
CA SER A 294 -6.83 -27.54 -15.99
C SER A 294 -5.66 -27.30 -15.03
N MET A 295 -5.80 -26.38 -14.06
CA MET A 295 -4.79 -26.05 -13.06
C MET A 295 -4.70 -27.07 -11.92
N VAL A 296 -5.75 -27.88 -11.72
CA VAL A 296 -5.83 -28.86 -10.62
C VAL A 296 -5.67 -30.31 -11.09
N ARG A 297 -5.31 -30.51 -12.36
CA ARG A 297 -5.17 -31.83 -13.00
C ARG A 297 -4.13 -32.76 -12.36
N TYR A 298 -3.13 -32.19 -11.67
CA TYR A 298 -2.08 -32.94 -11.01
C TYR A 298 -2.36 -33.23 -9.53
N LEU A 299 -3.50 -32.75 -8.99
CA LEU A 299 -3.88 -33.11 -7.64
C LEU A 299 -4.17 -34.62 -7.57
N PRO A 300 -3.84 -35.27 -6.45
CA PRO A 300 -4.21 -36.67 -6.26
C PRO A 300 -5.74 -36.81 -6.10
N ASP A 301 -6.26 -38.01 -6.33
CA ASP A 301 -7.71 -38.28 -6.36
C ASP A 301 -8.36 -38.27 -4.97
N ASP A 302 -7.55 -38.38 -3.91
CA ASP A 302 -7.99 -38.28 -2.51
C ASP A 302 -8.30 -36.83 -2.07
N VAL A 303 -7.81 -35.83 -2.81
CA VAL A 303 -8.21 -34.43 -2.63
C VAL A 303 -9.56 -34.21 -3.31
N THR A 304 -10.62 -34.11 -2.50
CA THR A 304 -11.97 -33.94 -3.04
C THR A 304 -12.10 -32.58 -3.72
N ARG A 305 -12.47 -32.56 -5.01
CA ARG A 305 -12.67 -31.32 -5.79
C ARG A 305 -14.15 -30.98 -5.87
N VAL A 306 -14.50 -29.75 -5.52
CA VAL A 306 -15.87 -29.25 -5.49
C VAL A 306 -15.98 -28.02 -6.37
N SER A 307 -16.89 -28.07 -7.35
CA SER A 307 -17.19 -26.92 -8.19
C SER A 307 -17.91 -25.85 -7.36
N LEU A 308 -17.46 -24.60 -7.46
CA LEU A 308 -18.13 -23.43 -6.88
C LEU A 308 -19.33 -22.96 -7.70
N SER A 309 -19.56 -23.53 -8.88
CA SER A 309 -20.74 -23.24 -9.71
C SER A 309 -21.97 -24.00 -9.22
N SER A 310 -23.18 -23.49 -9.51
CA SER A 310 -24.43 -24.19 -9.22
C SER A 310 -24.60 -25.45 -10.06
N HIS A 311 -24.02 -25.45 -11.27
CA HIS A 311 -23.97 -26.56 -12.20
C HIS A 311 -22.53 -26.70 -12.71
N THR A 312 -22.08 -27.93 -12.95
CA THR A 312 -20.74 -28.21 -13.47
C THR A 312 -20.82 -29.12 -14.69
N ALA A 313 -20.04 -28.82 -15.72
CA ALA A 313 -19.89 -29.67 -16.90
C ALA A 313 -18.85 -30.78 -16.69
N ILE A 314 -18.13 -30.75 -15.55
CA ILE A 314 -17.02 -31.66 -15.27
C ILE A 314 -17.59 -32.99 -14.76
N PRO A 315 -17.33 -34.12 -15.44
CA PRO A 315 -17.93 -35.41 -15.08
C PRO A 315 -17.66 -35.80 -13.63
N ARG A 316 -18.70 -36.24 -12.92
CA ARG A 316 -18.66 -36.73 -11.52
C ARG A 316 -18.19 -35.70 -10.49
N ARG A 317 -17.97 -34.43 -10.86
CA ARG A 317 -17.66 -33.37 -9.90
C ARG A 317 -18.91 -32.96 -9.14
N ARG A 318 -18.80 -32.86 -7.81
CA ARG A 318 -19.86 -32.31 -6.96
C ARG A 318 -19.84 -30.79 -7.06
N THR A 319 -21.01 -30.17 -7.04
CA THR A 319 -21.16 -28.71 -6.92
C THR A 319 -21.30 -28.30 -5.46
N LEU A 320 -21.14 -27.01 -5.18
CA LEU A 320 -21.38 -26.44 -3.86
C LEU A 320 -22.81 -26.72 -3.36
N GLU A 321 -23.79 -26.79 -4.25
CA GLU A 321 -25.19 -27.07 -3.91
C GLU A 321 -25.39 -28.45 -3.28
N HIS A 322 -24.52 -29.42 -3.54
CA HIS A 322 -24.54 -30.71 -2.85
C HIS A 322 -24.38 -30.55 -1.33
N PHE A 323 -23.50 -29.64 -0.89
CA PHE A 323 -23.26 -29.37 0.51
C PHE A 323 -24.36 -28.52 1.13
N VAL A 324 -24.90 -27.55 0.38
CA VAL A 324 -26.06 -26.74 0.79
C VAL A 324 -27.29 -27.63 1.01
N ALA A 325 -27.50 -28.66 0.18
CA ALA A 325 -28.62 -29.60 0.25
C ALA A 325 -28.47 -30.70 1.32
N SER A 326 -27.37 -30.75 2.09
CA SER A 326 -27.10 -31.78 3.11
C SER A 326 -28.30 -32.01 4.05
N PRO A 327 -28.73 -33.25 4.31
CA PRO A 327 -29.88 -33.51 5.19
C PRO A 327 -29.60 -33.05 6.64
N SER A 328 -28.35 -33.06 7.08
CA SER A 328 -27.96 -32.48 8.38
C SER A 328 -27.74 -30.98 8.25
N ALA A 329 -28.42 -30.20 9.10
CA ALA A 329 -28.16 -28.78 9.28
C ALA A 329 -27.21 -28.49 10.45
N ALA A 330 -26.78 -29.52 11.21
CA ALA A 330 -26.05 -29.36 12.45
C ALA A 330 -24.59 -29.82 12.31
N PHE A 331 -23.69 -29.10 12.98
CA PHE A 331 -22.30 -29.48 13.23
C PHE A 331 -21.90 -29.05 14.64
N VAL A 332 -20.89 -29.69 15.20
CA VAL A 332 -20.35 -29.32 16.52
C VAL A 332 -19.55 -28.03 16.35
N ARG A 333 -19.91 -27.00 17.11
CA ARG A 333 -19.16 -25.74 17.13
C ARG A 333 -17.73 -26.04 17.63
N PRO A 334 -16.68 -25.58 16.92
CA PRO A 334 -15.32 -25.78 17.36
C PRO A 334 -14.96 -24.84 18.52
N ASP A 335 -13.99 -25.25 19.33
CA ASP A 335 -13.46 -24.41 20.42
C ASP A 335 -12.71 -23.17 19.92
N ARG A 336 -12.13 -23.28 18.72
CA ARG A 336 -11.44 -22.18 18.02
C ARG A 336 -12.01 -22.02 16.61
N PRO A 337 -12.15 -20.78 16.11
CA PRO A 337 -12.54 -20.58 14.72
C PRO A 337 -11.46 -21.09 13.76
N GLY A 338 -11.83 -21.28 12.49
CA GLY A 338 -10.90 -21.67 11.44
C GLY A 338 -9.85 -20.60 11.16
N SER A 339 -8.68 -21.03 10.72
CA SER A 339 -7.59 -20.15 10.27
C SER A 339 -7.66 -19.87 8.77
N VAL A 340 -7.06 -18.76 8.34
CA VAL A 340 -6.93 -18.42 6.92
C VAL A 340 -5.46 -18.23 6.59
N VAL A 341 -5.00 -18.96 5.58
CA VAL A 341 -3.66 -18.85 5.00
C VAL A 341 -3.77 -18.12 3.67
N VAL A 342 -3.06 -17.01 3.57
CA VAL A 342 -2.90 -16.25 2.32
C VAL A 342 -1.51 -16.53 1.76
N LEU A 343 -1.44 -16.83 0.47
CA LEU A 343 -0.15 -17.09 -0.18
C LEU A 343 0.56 -15.79 -0.57
N THR A 344 1.83 -15.66 -0.17
CA THR A 344 2.72 -14.56 -0.58
C THR A 344 3.60 -15.01 -1.74
N SER A 345 3.86 -14.08 -2.67
CA SER A 345 4.84 -14.27 -3.75
C SER A 345 6.24 -14.15 -3.16
N GLY A 346 6.76 -15.24 -2.62
CA GLY A 346 8.13 -15.27 -2.11
C GLY A 346 9.15 -14.95 -3.22
N THR A 347 10.23 -14.25 -2.86
CA THR A 347 11.31 -13.88 -3.79
C THR A 347 12.20 -15.06 -4.19
N SER A 348 12.09 -16.21 -3.50
CA SER A 348 13.01 -17.35 -3.61
C SER A 348 12.41 -18.65 -4.20
N GLY A 349 11.19 -18.63 -4.76
CA GLY A 349 10.62 -19.80 -5.42
C GLY A 349 9.14 -20.06 -5.10
N SER A 350 8.84 -21.18 -4.42
CA SER A 350 7.45 -21.58 -4.10
C SER A 350 6.77 -20.56 -3.18
N PRO A 351 5.46 -20.24 -3.37
CA PRO A 351 4.73 -19.33 -2.50
C PRO A 351 4.83 -19.72 -1.02
N LYS A 352 4.85 -18.70 -0.13
CA LYS A 352 4.82 -18.90 1.32
C LYS A 352 3.40 -18.71 1.84
N GLY A 353 2.90 -19.62 2.66
CA GLY A 353 1.58 -19.51 3.27
C GLY A 353 1.68 -18.69 4.56
N ALA A 354 1.16 -17.47 4.55
CA ALA A 354 1.10 -16.58 5.70
C ALA A 354 -0.20 -16.80 6.48
N LEU A 355 -0.07 -17.19 7.75
CA LEU A 355 -1.21 -17.43 8.63
C LEU A 355 -1.77 -16.10 9.13
N ARG A 356 -3.01 -15.78 8.77
CA ARG A 356 -3.65 -14.52 9.15
C ARG A 356 -4.13 -14.57 10.61
N PRO A 357 -3.86 -13.52 11.39
CA PRO A 357 -4.29 -13.46 12.77
C PRO A 357 -5.80 -13.21 12.83
N THR A 358 -6.44 -13.69 13.88
CA THR A 358 -7.84 -13.36 14.14
C THR A 358 -7.92 -11.97 14.79
N PRO A 359 -8.73 -11.04 14.24
CA PRO A 359 -8.94 -9.73 14.86
C PRO A 359 -9.37 -9.86 16.32
N ARG A 360 -8.76 -9.08 17.21
CA ARG A 360 -8.98 -9.20 18.66
C ARG A 360 -10.14 -8.33 19.16
N GLY A 361 -10.65 -7.43 18.33
CA GLY A 361 -11.80 -6.60 18.67
C GLY A 361 -12.02 -5.44 17.72
N PHE A 362 -12.83 -4.48 18.15
CA PHE A 362 -13.13 -3.28 17.38
C PHE A 362 -11.93 -2.34 17.16
N GLY A 363 -10.85 -2.49 17.94
CA GLY A 363 -9.61 -1.72 17.77
C GLY A 363 -8.99 -1.91 16.38
N THR A 364 -8.93 -3.15 15.89
CA THR A 364 -8.46 -3.51 14.55
C THR A 364 -9.25 -2.78 13.45
N VAL A 365 -10.58 -2.71 13.59
CA VAL A 365 -11.45 -2.01 12.63
C VAL A 365 -11.27 -0.49 12.74
N ALA A 366 -11.19 0.02 13.97
CA ALA A 366 -10.97 1.44 14.21
C ALA A 366 -9.61 1.94 13.70
N ALA A 367 -8.57 1.09 13.71
CA ALA A 367 -7.28 1.41 13.11
C ALA A 367 -7.46 1.82 11.64
N MET A 368 -8.10 0.98 10.83
CA MET A 368 -8.40 1.26 9.42
C MET A 368 -9.24 2.53 9.25
N LEU A 369 -10.34 2.61 9.99
CA LEU A 369 -11.31 3.70 9.88
C LEU A 369 -10.77 5.05 10.37
N SER A 370 -9.67 5.05 11.14
CA SER A 370 -9.05 6.28 11.63
C SER A 370 -8.42 7.14 10.53
N ARG A 371 -8.08 6.54 9.38
CA ARG A 371 -7.56 7.27 8.22
C ARG A 371 -8.38 7.09 6.95
N MET A 372 -9.19 6.03 6.84
CA MET A 372 -10.11 5.81 5.71
C MET A 372 -11.57 5.99 6.15
N PRO A 373 -12.29 7.02 5.66
CA PRO A 373 -13.63 7.36 6.13
C PRO A 373 -14.74 6.47 5.50
N LEU A 374 -14.56 5.14 5.59
CA LEU A 374 -15.60 4.17 5.28
C LEU A 374 -16.73 4.28 6.31
N ARG A 375 -17.98 4.05 5.88
CA ARG A 375 -19.17 4.20 6.74
C ARG A 375 -20.04 2.94 6.74
N MET A 376 -20.83 2.80 7.79
CA MET A 376 -21.76 1.69 7.94
C MET A 376 -22.83 1.65 6.85
N ASN A 377 -23.26 0.44 6.46
CA ASN A 377 -24.36 0.17 5.52
C ASN A 377 -24.19 0.85 4.15
N GLU A 378 -22.95 1.03 3.69
CA GLU A 378 -22.66 1.58 2.37
C GLU A 378 -22.14 0.53 1.39
N ARG A 379 -21.98 0.92 0.12
CA ARG A 379 -21.61 0.02 -0.97
C ARG A 379 -20.10 0.08 -1.22
N MET A 380 -19.46 -1.09 -1.19
CA MET A 380 -18.02 -1.26 -1.38
C MET A 380 -17.78 -2.17 -2.59
N LEU A 381 -17.19 -1.62 -3.65
CA LEU A 381 -16.73 -2.40 -4.79
C LEU A 381 -15.35 -3.00 -4.50
N ILE A 382 -15.27 -4.32 -4.42
CA ILE A 382 -13.99 -5.03 -4.23
C ILE A 382 -13.53 -5.58 -5.58
N ALA A 383 -12.75 -4.76 -6.30
CA ALA A 383 -12.09 -5.17 -7.54
C ALA A 383 -10.80 -5.96 -7.28
N ALA A 384 -10.10 -5.66 -6.17
CA ALA A 384 -8.91 -6.38 -5.77
C ALA A 384 -9.20 -7.87 -5.50
N PRO A 385 -8.33 -8.82 -5.92
CA PRO A 385 -8.58 -10.25 -5.72
C PRO A 385 -8.69 -10.65 -4.24
N MET A 386 -9.76 -11.35 -3.87
CA MET A 386 -10.03 -11.80 -2.49
C MET A 386 -9.14 -12.96 -2.04
N PHE A 387 -8.47 -13.67 -2.96
CA PHE A 387 -7.46 -14.66 -2.57
C PHE A 387 -6.17 -14.00 -2.06
N HIS A 388 -6.01 -12.68 -2.28
CA HIS A 388 -4.89 -11.89 -1.81
C HIS A 388 -5.28 -11.09 -0.57
N SER A 389 -4.29 -10.75 0.27
CA SER A 389 -4.50 -10.14 1.59
C SER A 389 -5.30 -8.84 1.54
N TRP A 390 -5.09 -7.99 0.53
CA TRP A 390 -5.81 -6.72 0.38
C TRP A 390 -7.31 -6.88 0.09
N GLY A 391 -7.69 -7.66 -0.93
CA GLY A 391 -9.10 -7.91 -1.24
C GLY A 391 -9.81 -8.66 -0.11
N PHE A 392 -9.10 -9.61 0.52
CA PHE A 392 -9.60 -10.32 1.70
C PHE A 392 -9.83 -9.38 2.90
N ALA A 393 -8.86 -8.51 3.21
CA ALA A 393 -8.97 -7.54 4.29
C ALA A 393 -10.13 -6.57 4.07
N ALA A 394 -10.37 -6.13 2.83
CA ALA A 394 -11.53 -5.31 2.50
C ALA A 394 -12.87 -6.01 2.83
N LEU A 395 -12.99 -7.31 2.49
CA LEU A 395 -14.16 -8.11 2.90
C LEU A 395 -14.28 -8.20 4.44
N GLN A 396 -13.16 -8.41 5.13
CA GLN A 396 -13.12 -8.44 6.61
C GLN A 396 -13.55 -7.10 7.23
N ILE A 397 -13.17 -5.97 6.64
CA ILE A 397 -13.56 -4.62 7.09
C ILE A 397 -15.03 -4.33 6.72
N GLY A 398 -15.49 -4.78 5.56
CA GLY A 398 -16.87 -4.58 5.10
C GLY A 398 -17.90 -5.26 6.01
N THR A 399 -17.53 -6.37 6.64
CA THR A 399 -18.44 -7.14 7.50
C THR A 399 -18.90 -6.40 8.76
N PRO A 400 -18.03 -5.86 9.65
CA PRO A 400 -18.45 -5.03 10.78
C PRO A 400 -19.10 -3.71 10.32
N LEU A 401 -18.78 -3.23 9.11
CA LEU A 401 -19.46 -2.10 8.50
C LEU A 401 -20.88 -2.44 8.00
N ARG A 402 -21.24 -3.72 7.92
CA ARG A 402 -22.41 -4.22 7.18
C ARG A 402 -22.51 -3.60 5.79
N ALA A 403 -21.36 -3.47 5.12
CA ALA A 403 -21.31 -2.96 3.77
C ALA A 403 -22.00 -3.93 2.80
N THR A 404 -22.70 -3.39 1.80
CA THR A 404 -23.08 -4.17 0.62
C THR A 404 -21.85 -4.27 -0.27
N VAL A 405 -21.30 -5.47 -0.40
CA VAL A 405 -20.11 -5.74 -1.20
C VAL A 405 -20.52 -5.98 -2.65
N VAL A 406 -20.00 -5.18 -3.57
CA VAL A 406 -20.13 -5.41 -5.01
C VAL A 406 -18.86 -6.11 -5.48
N LEU A 407 -19.00 -7.21 -6.21
CA LEU A 407 -17.88 -8.00 -6.74
C LEU A 407 -17.93 -8.03 -8.26
N GLN A 408 -16.75 -8.19 -8.86
CA GLN A 408 -16.59 -8.48 -10.28
C GLN A 408 -15.69 -9.71 -10.40
N ASP A 409 -16.10 -10.71 -11.19
CA ASP A 409 -15.33 -11.93 -11.36
C ASP A 409 -13.97 -11.61 -12.01
N ARG A 410 -13.98 -10.67 -12.97
CA ARG A 410 -12.79 -10.14 -13.64
C ARG A 410 -12.84 -8.62 -13.66
N PHE A 411 -11.67 -8.00 -13.52
CA PHE A 411 -11.56 -6.56 -13.61
C PHE A 411 -11.53 -6.12 -15.08
N ASP A 412 -12.51 -5.31 -15.45
CA ASP A 412 -12.51 -4.47 -16.65
C ASP A 412 -12.69 -3.01 -16.22
N PRO A 413 -11.90 -2.06 -16.74
CA PRO A 413 -11.94 -0.67 -16.29
C PRO A 413 -13.26 0.04 -16.62
N GLU A 414 -13.91 -0.25 -17.76
CA GLU A 414 -15.18 0.37 -18.14
C GLU A 414 -16.32 -0.23 -17.31
N ASP A 415 -16.32 -1.54 -17.13
CA ASP A 415 -17.29 -2.24 -16.27
C ASP A 415 -17.17 -1.81 -14.80
N CYS A 416 -15.95 -1.52 -14.32
CA CYS A 416 -15.72 -0.95 -12.99
C CYS A 416 -16.43 0.41 -12.83
N LEU A 417 -16.27 1.32 -13.79
CA LEU A 417 -16.96 2.61 -13.78
C LEU A 417 -18.49 2.43 -13.84
N ARG A 418 -18.97 1.51 -14.68
CA ARG A 418 -20.40 1.16 -14.77
C ARG A 418 -20.94 0.60 -13.45
N ALA A 419 -20.19 -0.27 -12.78
CA ALA A 419 -20.58 -0.84 -11.50
C ALA A 419 -20.64 0.23 -10.40
N ILE A 420 -19.70 1.18 -10.41
CA ILE A 420 -19.72 2.33 -9.49
C ILE A 420 -21.01 3.13 -9.64
N GLU A 421 -21.38 3.50 -10.87
CA GLU A 421 -22.61 4.26 -11.15
C GLU A 421 -23.86 3.44 -10.80
N THR A 422 -23.95 2.22 -11.33
CA THR A 422 -25.13 1.34 -11.20
C THR A 422 -25.48 1.06 -9.74
N HIS A 423 -24.46 0.75 -8.93
CA HIS A 423 -24.67 0.40 -7.52
C HIS A 423 -24.42 1.58 -6.57
N ARG A 424 -24.10 2.77 -7.11
CA ARG A 424 -23.72 3.98 -6.36
C ARG A 424 -22.68 3.67 -5.29
N CYS A 425 -21.61 2.98 -5.71
CA CYS A 425 -20.52 2.59 -4.82
C CYS A 425 -19.89 3.82 -4.17
N THR A 426 -19.72 3.79 -2.85
CA THR A 426 -19.06 4.88 -2.11
C THR A 426 -17.58 4.59 -1.88
N SER A 427 -17.19 3.33 -2.02
CA SER A 427 -15.80 2.91 -1.96
C SER A 427 -15.41 1.92 -3.04
N LEU A 428 -14.18 2.06 -3.54
CA LEU A 428 -13.51 1.14 -4.48
C LEU A 428 -12.23 0.64 -3.83
N ILE A 429 -12.06 -0.68 -3.80
CA ILE A 429 -10.85 -1.37 -3.33
C ILE A 429 -10.12 -1.92 -4.56
N ALA A 430 -8.98 -1.33 -4.88
CA ALA A 430 -8.25 -1.59 -6.12
C ALA A 430 -6.74 -1.76 -5.87
N VAL A 431 -6.02 -2.15 -6.93
CA VAL A 431 -4.55 -2.17 -6.98
C VAL A 431 -4.05 -1.13 -8.01
N PRO A 432 -2.79 -0.67 -7.97
CA PRO A 432 -2.32 0.43 -8.82
C PRO A 432 -2.58 0.26 -10.31
N ILE A 433 -2.36 -0.94 -10.86
CA ILE A 433 -2.59 -1.20 -12.30
C ILE A 433 -4.07 -1.04 -12.71
N MET A 434 -5.00 -1.30 -11.79
CA MET A 434 -6.44 -1.10 -12.05
C MET A 434 -6.76 0.38 -12.19
N LEU A 435 -6.17 1.23 -11.34
CA LEU A 435 -6.34 2.69 -11.43
C LEU A 435 -5.72 3.24 -12.71
N GLN A 436 -4.54 2.73 -13.08
CA GLN A 436 -3.87 3.10 -14.34
C GLN A 436 -4.76 2.74 -15.54
N ARG A 437 -5.29 1.50 -15.62
CA ARG A 437 -6.21 1.08 -16.68
C ARG A 437 -7.48 1.92 -16.76
N ILE A 438 -8.02 2.36 -15.61
CA ILE A 438 -9.15 3.30 -15.57
C ILE A 438 -8.74 4.67 -16.15
N LEU A 439 -7.55 5.18 -15.79
CA LEU A 439 -7.02 6.45 -16.31
C LEU A 439 -6.61 6.40 -17.79
N ASP A 440 -6.39 5.22 -18.35
CA ASP A 440 -6.01 5.05 -19.74
C ASP A 440 -7.22 4.85 -20.67
N LEU A 441 -8.43 4.64 -20.12
CA LEU A 441 -9.66 4.74 -20.89
C LEU A 441 -9.78 6.13 -21.54
N PRO A 442 -10.27 6.26 -22.79
CA PRO A 442 -10.52 7.57 -23.38
C PRO A 442 -11.45 8.43 -22.51
N GLU A 443 -11.20 9.74 -22.46
CA GLU A 443 -12.02 10.66 -21.67
C GLU A 443 -13.52 10.55 -22.01
N ALA A 444 -13.85 10.41 -23.30
CA ALA A 444 -15.23 10.23 -23.79
C ALA A 444 -15.89 8.90 -23.38
N VAL A 445 -15.11 7.93 -22.88
CA VAL A 445 -15.63 6.70 -22.26
C VAL A 445 -15.80 6.93 -20.76
N ARG A 446 -14.79 7.48 -20.09
CA ARG A 446 -14.84 7.75 -18.64
C ARG A 446 -16.00 8.67 -18.26
N SER A 447 -16.23 9.72 -19.04
CA SER A 447 -17.27 10.73 -18.76
C SER A 447 -18.71 10.23 -18.97
N ARG A 448 -18.90 9.00 -19.46
CA ARG A 448 -20.23 8.37 -19.59
C ARG A 448 -20.83 7.92 -18.26
N TYR A 449 -19.99 7.71 -17.24
CA TYR A 449 -20.39 7.12 -15.97
C TYR A 449 -20.28 8.14 -14.84
N ASP A 450 -21.35 8.31 -14.06
CA ASP A 450 -21.34 9.13 -12.85
C ASP A 450 -20.63 8.39 -11.69
N THR A 451 -19.40 8.80 -11.40
CA THR A 451 -18.62 8.29 -10.26
C THR A 451 -18.70 9.18 -9.01
N SER A 452 -19.59 10.18 -8.97
CA SER A 452 -19.67 11.17 -7.87
C SER A 452 -20.07 10.57 -6.52
N SER A 453 -20.57 9.33 -6.49
CA SER A 453 -20.85 8.62 -5.23
C SER A 453 -19.59 8.21 -4.47
N LEU A 454 -18.45 8.10 -5.16
CA LEU A 454 -17.18 7.70 -4.55
C LEU A 454 -16.71 8.72 -3.53
N ARG A 455 -16.20 8.20 -2.41
CA ARG A 455 -15.53 8.99 -1.38
C ARG A 455 -14.19 8.38 -0.97
N VAL A 456 -14.01 7.09 -1.21
CA VAL A 456 -12.80 6.33 -0.86
C VAL A 456 -12.44 5.39 -2.01
N VAL A 457 -11.36 5.68 -2.71
CA VAL A 457 -10.67 4.76 -3.60
C VAL A 457 -9.41 4.34 -2.88
N ALA A 458 -9.40 3.13 -2.34
CA ALA A 458 -8.28 2.61 -1.57
C ALA A 458 -7.42 1.70 -2.43
N CYS A 459 -6.14 2.04 -2.55
CA CYS A 459 -5.20 1.40 -3.44
C CYS A 459 -4.06 0.75 -2.65
N SER A 460 -3.78 -0.53 -2.92
CA SER A 460 -2.65 -1.25 -2.31
C SER A 460 -2.14 -2.38 -3.19
N GLY A 461 -1.05 -3.05 -2.78
CA GLY A 461 -0.51 -4.25 -3.41
C GLY A 461 0.75 -4.04 -4.24
N SER A 462 1.06 -2.80 -4.62
CA SER A 462 2.34 -2.39 -5.21
C SER A 462 2.56 -0.89 -5.01
N ALA A 463 3.75 -0.40 -5.38
CA ALA A 463 4.02 1.03 -5.42
C ALA A 463 3.01 1.75 -6.34
N LEU A 464 2.56 2.92 -5.89
CA LEU A 464 1.69 3.81 -6.64
C LEU A 464 2.50 5.08 -6.95
N THR A 465 2.77 5.32 -8.23
CA THR A 465 3.65 6.43 -8.62
C THR A 465 2.99 7.78 -8.34
N GLY A 466 3.79 8.78 -7.99
CA GLY A 466 3.29 10.13 -7.76
C GLY A 466 2.52 10.70 -8.97
N SER A 467 2.96 10.38 -10.19
CA SER A 467 2.28 10.79 -11.42
C SER A 467 0.86 10.22 -11.54
N THR A 468 0.68 8.94 -11.18
CA THR A 468 -0.63 8.28 -11.19
C THR A 468 -1.53 8.87 -10.11
N VAL A 469 -0.99 9.17 -8.93
CA VAL A 469 -1.72 9.84 -7.83
C VAL A 469 -2.28 11.18 -8.29
N SER A 470 -1.43 12.08 -8.80
CA SER A 470 -1.87 13.40 -9.26
C SER A 470 -2.93 13.29 -10.35
N ARG A 471 -2.67 12.51 -11.40
CA ARG A 471 -3.64 12.29 -12.50
C ARG A 471 -4.97 11.74 -12.00
N PHE A 472 -4.94 10.79 -11.07
CA PHE A 472 -6.16 10.20 -10.52
C PHE A 472 -6.98 11.23 -9.76
N MET A 473 -6.34 12.02 -8.90
CA MET A 473 -7.01 13.02 -8.08
C MET A 473 -7.52 14.22 -8.91
N ASP A 474 -6.86 14.54 -10.02
CA ASP A 474 -7.34 15.55 -10.97
C ASP A 474 -8.62 15.09 -11.71
N VAL A 475 -8.73 13.79 -12.02
CA VAL A 475 -9.87 13.23 -12.76
C VAL A 475 -11.05 12.91 -11.83
N PHE A 476 -10.78 12.29 -10.68
CA PHE A 476 -11.82 11.74 -9.79
C PHE A 476 -11.98 12.51 -8.47
N GLY A 477 -11.17 13.53 -8.23
CA GLY A 477 -11.18 14.34 -7.01
C GLY A 477 -10.43 13.72 -5.82
N ASP A 478 -10.60 14.34 -4.66
CA ASP A 478 -9.90 14.00 -3.40
C ASP A 478 -10.48 12.77 -2.71
N VAL A 479 -10.49 11.64 -3.42
CA VAL A 479 -11.04 10.38 -2.96
C VAL A 479 -10.00 9.26 -2.88
N LEU A 480 -8.76 9.50 -3.29
CA LEU A 480 -7.70 8.49 -3.31
C LEU A 480 -7.03 8.30 -1.94
N TYR A 481 -6.84 7.04 -1.54
CA TYR A 481 -6.12 6.63 -0.34
C TYR A 481 -5.06 5.60 -0.71
N ASN A 482 -3.78 5.94 -0.50
CA ASN A 482 -2.67 5.02 -0.74
C ASN A 482 -2.42 4.21 0.54
N PHE A 483 -2.66 2.91 0.48
CA PHE A 483 -2.53 1.99 1.60
C PHE A 483 -1.24 1.17 1.46
N TYR A 484 -0.33 1.36 2.41
CA TYR A 484 0.90 0.58 2.51
C TYR A 484 0.80 -0.46 3.61
N GLY A 485 1.15 -1.69 3.27
CA GLY A 485 1.18 -2.84 4.15
C GLY A 485 1.64 -4.08 3.38
N SER A 486 1.83 -5.17 4.13
CA SER A 486 2.15 -6.48 3.56
C SER A 486 1.24 -7.54 4.18
N THR A 487 1.39 -8.79 3.76
CA THR A 487 0.60 -9.88 4.35
C THR A 487 1.02 -10.12 5.81
N GLU A 488 2.30 -9.91 6.11
CA GLU A 488 2.97 -10.10 7.40
C GLU A 488 2.63 -9.01 8.42
N VAL A 489 2.57 -7.74 7.99
CA VAL A 489 2.28 -6.62 8.90
C VAL A 489 0.84 -6.14 8.84
N SER A 490 0.04 -6.65 7.90
CA SER A 490 -1.33 -6.23 7.57
C SER A 490 -1.43 -4.79 7.07
N TRP A 491 -1.10 -3.80 7.90
CA TRP A 491 -1.02 -2.39 7.53
C TRP A 491 0.17 -1.70 8.19
N ALA A 492 0.69 -0.69 7.52
CA ALA A 492 1.74 0.16 8.04
C ALA A 492 1.28 1.62 8.05
N THR A 493 1.00 2.19 6.87
CA THR A 493 0.60 3.59 6.73
C THR A 493 -0.51 3.76 5.71
N ILE A 494 -1.27 4.86 5.85
CA ILE A 494 -2.29 5.26 4.88
C ILE A 494 -2.09 6.73 4.56
N ALA A 495 -1.83 7.04 3.29
CA ALA A 495 -1.86 8.40 2.77
C ALA A 495 -3.30 8.78 2.46
N ILE A 496 -3.76 9.86 3.07
CA ILE A 496 -5.07 10.47 2.78
C ILE A 496 -4.92 11.47 1.62
N PRO A 497 -6.01 11.96 1.01
CA PRO A 497 -5.93 12.94 -0.08
C PRO A 497 -5.02 14.15 0.21
N ASP A 498 -5.08 14.73 1.41
CA ASP A 498 -4.21 15.85 1.79
C ASP A 498 -2.72 15.48 1.82
N ASP A 499 -2.39 14.25 2.23
CA ASP A 499 -1.01 13.75 2.20
C ASP A 499 -0.53 13.57 0.76
N LEU A 500 -1.40 13.05 -0.11
CA LEU A 500 -1.11 12.81 -1.52
C LEU A 500 -1.03 14.10 -2.34
N ARG A 501 -1.88 15.11 -2.05
CA ARG A 501 -1.79 16.46 -2.64
C ARG A 501 -0.47 17.11 -2.29
N ALA A 502 -0.07 17.02 -1.03
CA ALA A 502 1.17 17.63 -0.54
C ALA A 502 2.43 16.82 -0.86
N SER A 503 2.32 15.51 -1.11
CA SER A 503 3.45 14.69 -1.54
C SER A 503 2.95 13.40 -2.22
N PRO A 504 2.77 13.41 -3.55
CA PRO A 504 2.13 12.29 -4.27
C PRO A 504 2.83 10.93 -4.12
N GLY A 505 4.13 10.91 -3.84
CA GLY A 505 4.92 9.68 -3.65
C GLY A 505 4.86 9.09 -2.23
N THR A 506 4.10 9.67 -1.31
CA THR A 506 4.07 9.20 0.07
C THR A 506 3.20 7.96 0.28
N ALA A 507 3.65 7.06 1.17
CA ALA A 507 2.85 6.00 1.76
C ALA A 507 1.98 6.50 2.94
N GLY A 508 2.12 7.78 3.32
CA GLY A 508 1.30 8.44 4.33
C GLY A 508 1.75 8.21 5.76
N ARG A 509 0.79 8.11 6.68
CA ARG A 509 1.06 8.05 8.14
C ARG A 509 0.43 6.84 8.80
N PRO A 510 0.94 6.39 9.97
CA PRO A 510 0.38 5.25 10.67
C PRO A 510 -1.09 5.45 11.07
N PRO A 511 -1.97 4.46 10.84
CA PRO A 511 -3.29 4.41 11.42
C PRO A 511 -3.24 4.26 12.95
N LEU A 512 -4.38 4.46 13.62
CA LEU A 512 -4.49 4.33 15.07
C LEU A 512 -3.97 2.95 15.55
N GLY A 513 -3.22 2.93 16.65
CA GLY A 513 -2.60 1.72 17.20
C GLY A 513 -1.38 1.19 16.44
N THR A 514 -0.81 1.99 15.52
CA THR A 514 0.32 1.58 14.67
C THR A 514 1.57 2.39 14.96
N THR A 515 2.70 1.70 15.02
CA THR A 515 4.04 2.30 15.13
C THR A 515 4.88 1.91 13.93
N ILE A 516 5.54 2.91 13.34
CA ILE A 516 6.51 2.76 12.25
C ILE A 516 7.87 3.21 12.76
N ALA A 517 8.90 2.42 12.48
CA ALA A 517 10.28 2.82 12.71
C ALA A 517 11.11 2.58 11.45
N VAL A 518 12.05 3.48 11.17
CA VAL A 518 13.09 3.27 10.17
C VAL A 518 14.41 3.05 10.91
N LEU A 519 14.98 1.85 10.77
CA LEU A 519 16.13 1.40 11.56
C LEU A 519 17.35 1.14 10.65
N ASP A 520 18.55 1.30 11.20
CA ASP A 520 19.81 0.88 10.58
C ASP A 520 20.06 -0.63 10.74
N ALA A 521 21.22 -1.10 10.28
CA ALA A 521 21.62 -2.50 10.36
C ALA A 521 21.82 -3.01 11.80
N GLN A 522 21.99 -2.10 12.77
CA GLN A 522 22.16 -2.39 14.18
C GLN A 522 20.82 -2.37 14.94
N GLY A 523 19.71 -2.08 14.25
CA GLY A 523 18.38 -1.96 14.86
C GLY A 523 18.16 -0.63 15.60
N THR A 524 19.01 0.37 15.36
CA THR A 524 18.87 1.71 15.94
C THR A 524 18.08 2.59 14.97
N PRO A 525 17.16 3.45 15.44
CA PRO A 525 16.45 4.37 14.55
C PRO A 525 17.43 5.30 13.82
N VAL A 526 17.22 5.49 12.53
CA VAL A 526 17.98 6.49 11.76
C VAL A 526 17.43 7.90 12.02
N PRO A 527 18.13 8.97 11.62
CA PRO A 527 17.56 10.32 11.62
C PRO A 527 16.39 10.47 10.65
N VAL A 528 15.46 11.37 10.98
CA VAL A 528 14.39 11.77 10.05
C VAL A 528 15.01 12.21 8.71
N GLY A 529 14.43 11.76 7.60
CA GLY A 529 14.92 12.00 6.24
C GLY A 529 16.00 11.02 5.75
N SER A 530 16.63 10.27 6.66
CA SER A 530 17.64 9.26 6.32
C SER A 530 17.00 7.94 5.93
N LEU A 531 17.67 7.24 5.01
CA LEU A 531 17.25 5.92 4.55
C LEU A 531 17.56 4.85 5.60
N GLY A 532 16.65 3.91 5.79
CA GLY A 532 16.86 2.70 6.56
C GLY A 532 15.75 1.67 6.31
N ARG A 533 15.77 0.58 7.07
CA ARG A 533 14.82 -0.53 6.95
C ARG A 533 13.53 -0.22 7.71
N ILE A 534 12.39 -0.48 7.08
CA ILE A 534 11.07 -0.15 7.62
C ILE A 534 10.56 -1.29 8.51
N PHE A 535 10.28 -0.96 9.76
CA PHE A 535 9.70 -1.84 10.76
C PHE A 535 8.32 -1.36 11.21
N VAL A 536 7.40 -2.30 11.45
CA VAL A 536 5.99 -2.01 11.75
C VAL A 536 5.50 -2.78 12.96
N GLY A 537 4.80 -2.12 13.88
CA GLY A 537 4.10 -2.75 15.00
C GLY A 537 2.63 -2.35 15.05
N ASN A 538 1.74 -3.33 15.16
CA ASN A 538 0.29 -3.17 15.34
C ASN A 538 -0.31 -4.45 15.94
N ASP A 539 -1.64 -4.52 16.08
CA ASP A 539 -2.36 -5.65 16.68
C ASP A 539 -2.69 -6.81 15.72
N MET A 540 -2.26 -6.72 14.46
CA MET A 540 -2.58 -7.62 13.35
C MET A 540 -1.35 -8.08 12.56
N LEU A 541 -0.18 -8.11 13.19
CA LEU A 541 0.97 -8.86 12.69
C LEU A 541 0.57 -10.34 12.53
N PHE A 542 1.02 -10.97 11.45
CA PHE A 542 0.67 -12.36 11.13
C PHE A 542 1.13 -13.37 12.19
N ASP A 543 0.53 -14.57 12.19
CA ASP A 543 0.88 -15.64 13.14
C ASP A 543 2.05 -16.52 12.62
N GLY A 544 2.83 -15.99 11.68
CA GLY A 544 3.97 -16.66 11.06
C GLY A 544 3.66 -17.31 9.71
N TYR A 545 4.72 -17.85 9.11
CA TYR A 545 4.62 -18.63 7.88
C TYR A 545 4.46 -20.11 8.19
N THR A 546 3.57 -20.77 7.46
CA THR A 546 3.34 -22.23 7.54
C THR A 546 4.53 -23.05 7.02
N ASN A 547 5.43 -22.43 6.25
CA ASN A 547 6.46 -23.13 5.49
C ASN A 547 7.76 -22.32 5.31
N ALA A 548 7.99 -21.30 6.14
CA ALA A 548 9.19 -20.48 6.14
C ALA A 548 9.40 -19.87 7.53
N GLU A 549 10.59 -19.36 7.79
CA GLU A 549 10.83 -18.52 8.98
C GLU A 549 10.14 -17.15 8.82
N PRO A 550 9.59 -16.58 9.90
CA PRO A 550 9.04 -15.23 9.88
C PRO A 550 10.14 -14.17 9.69
N PRO A 551 9.79 -12.95 9.24
CA PRO A 551 10.73 -11.84 9.21
C PRO A 551 11.30 -11.52 10.61
N PRO A 552 12.50 -10.95 10.70
CA PRO A 552 13.06 -10.48 11.96
C PRO A 552 12.16 -9.47 12.67
N THR A 553 12.23 -9.45 13.99
CA THR A 553 11.57 -8.43 14.82
C THR A 553 12.59 -7.61 15.58
N ALA A 554 12.40 -6.30 15.60
CA ALA A 554 13.14 -5.36 16.43
C ALA A 554 12.27 -4.87 17.60
N SER A 555 12.90 -4.34 18.65
CA SER A 555 12.20 -3.63 19.72
C SER A 555 12.57 -2.15 19.65
N ALA A 556 11.57 -1.29 19.49
CA ALA A 556 11.78 0.15 19.56
C ALA A 556 10.69 0.80 20.41
N ARG A 557 11.10 1.64 21.37
CA ARG A 557 10.20 2.28 22.36
C ARG A 557 9.25 1.28 23.06
N GLY A 558 9.72 0.06 23.31
CA GLY A 558 8.96 -0.99 24.01
C GLY A 558 7.90 -1.72 23.17
N ALA A 559 7.84 -1.46 21.85
CA ALA A 559 6.97 -2.20 20.93
C ALA A 559 7.79 -3.20 20.10
N ALA A 560 7.24 -4.41 19.92
CA ALA A 560 7.76 -5.36 18.94
C ALA A 560 7.37 -4.87 17.53
N LEU A 561 8.36 -4.65 16.70
CA LEU A 561 8.20 -4.19 15.32
C LEU A 561 8.74 -5.25 14.37
N MET A 562 7.95 -5.62 13.38
CA MET A 562 8.30 -6.59 12.36
C MET A 562 8.96 -5.92 11.15
N ASP A 563 10.04 -6.52 10.67
CA ASP A 563 10.69 -6.11 9.43
C ASP A 563 9.77 -6.35 8.22
N THR A 564 9.59 -5.32 7.40
CA THR A 564 8.81 -5.41 6.16
C THR A 564 9.64 -5.93 4.97
N GLY A 565 10.97 -5.88 5.08
CA GLY A 565 11.92 -6.10 3.99
C GLY A 565 12.07 -4.89 3.05
N ASP A 566 11.33 -3.81 3.31
CA ASP A 566 11.36 -2.60 2.49
C ASP A 566 12.25 -1.52 3.14
N LEU A 567 12.89 -0.72 2.29
CA LEU A 567 13.73 0.42 2.67
C LEU A 567 12.99 1.73 2.40
N GLY A 568 13.20 2.71 3.27
CA GLY A 568 12.53 3.99 3.14
C GLY A 568 13.01 5.01 4.16
N TYR A 569 12.30 6.13 4.22
CA TYR A 569 12.56 7.20 5.18
C TYR A 569 11.24 7.83 5.65
N ILE A 570 11.31 8.48 6.82
CA ILE A 570 10.22 9.31 7.34
C ILE A 570 10.60 10.77 7.12
N ASP A 571 9.69 11.59 6.58
CA ASP A 571 9.92 13.02 6.41
C ASP A 571 9.66 13.82 7.70
N CYS A 572 9.95 15.12 7.66
CA CYS A 572 9.71 16.04 8.75
C CYS A 572 8.22 16.21 9.13
N ASN A 573 7.30 15.75 8.29
CA ASN A 573 5.86 15.76 8.52
C ASN A 573 5.36 14.40 9.05
N GLY A 574 6.24 13.45 9.33
CA GLY A 574 5.92 12.10 9.81
C GLY A 574 5.32 11.19 8.74
N ARG A 575 5.48 11.53 7.45
CA ARG A 575 5.05 10.74 6.31
C ARG A 575 6.13 9.74 5.91
N LEU A 576 5.72 8.50 5.63
CA LEU A 576 6.61 7.43 5.17
C LEU A 576 6.77 7.49 3.65
N PHE A 577 8.00 7.25 3.18
CA PHE A 577 8.34 7.05 1.78
C PHE A 577 9.03 5.70 1.62
N VAL A 578 8.50 4.86 0.73
CA VAL A 578 9.07 3.54 0.43
C VAL A 578 9.93 3.67 -0.82
N CYS A 579 11.24 3.45 -0.69
CA CYS A 579 12.21 3.63 -1.77
C CYS A 579 12.39 2.36 -2.61
N GLY A 580 12.15 1.19 -2.02
CA GLY A 580 12.33 -0.10 -2.67
C GLY A 580 12.62 -1.18 -1.66
N ARG A 581 13.13 -2.31 -2.15
CA ARG A 581 13.55 -3.43 -1.30
C ARG A 581 15.06 -3.56 -1.32
N ASP A 582 15.60 -4.05 -0.20
CA ASP A 582 17.02 -4.34 -0.07
C ASP A 582 17.48 -5.41 -1.09
N ASP A 583 16.63 -6.40 -1.37
CA ASP A 583 16.89 -7.45 -2.36
C ASP A 583 16.72 -7.00 -3.82
N GLU A 584 16.20 -5.79 -4.05
CA GLU A 584 16.10 -5.17 -5.38
C GLU A 584 17.11 -4.02 -5.59
N MET A 585 17.99 -3.77 -4.62
CA MET A 585 19.00 -2.73 -4.72
C MET A 585 20.00 -3.04 -5.84
N ILE A 586 20.26 -2.06 -6.70
CA ILE A 586 21.19 -2.18 -7.82
C ILE A 586 22.51 -1.55 -7.38
N ILE A 587 23.57 -2.34 -7.34
CA ILE A 587 24.91 -1.86 -6.99
C ILE A 587 25.71 -1.63 -8.28
N SER A 588 25.79 -0.36 -8.70
CA SER A 588 26.41 0.03 -9.97
C SER A 588 27.62 0.92 -9.72
N GLY A 589 28.82 0.37 -9.87
CA GLY A 589 30.07 1.12 -9.68
C GLY A 589 30.35 1.49 -8.23
N GLY A 590 29.88 0.67 -7.28
CA GLY A 590 30.00 0.93 -5.84
C GLY A 590 28.87 1.79 -5.25
N GLU A 591 27.95 2.28 -6.08
CA GLU A 591 26.82 3.10 -5.66
C GLU A 591 25.54 2.28 -5.53
N ASN A 592 24.83 2.49 -4.43
CA ASN A 592 23.56 1.84 -4.13
C ASN A 592 22.41 2.63 -4.77
N VAL A 593 21.80 2.06 -5.81
CA VAL A 593 20.71 2.69 -6.56
C VAL A 593 19.44 1.86 -6.40
N PHE A 594 18.38 2.51 -5.91
CA PHE A 594 17.07 1.88 -5.80
C PHE A 594 16.25 2.10 -7.09
N PRO A 595 15.56 1.06 -7.60
CA PRO A 595 14.70 1.20 -8.78
C PRO A 595 13.58 2.23 -8.61
N GLY A 596 12.94 2.29 -7.44
CA GLY A 596 11.73 3.07 -7.21
C GLY A 596 11.86 4.56 -7.57
N PRO A 597 12.85 5.30 -7.02
CA PRO A 597 13.09 6.70 -7.41
C PRO A 597 13.33 6.91 -8.90
N VAL A 598 13.95 5.94 -9.59
CA VAL A 598 14.18 6.00 -11.04
C VAL A 598 12.88 5.72 -11.81
N GLU A 599 12.11 4.72 -11.39
CA GLU A 599 10.79 4.39 -11.93
C GLU A 599 9.83 5.59 -11.80
N ASP A 600 9.76 6.22 -10.61
CA ASP A 600 8.94 7.41 -10.39
C ASP A 600 9.37 8.59 -11.27
N ALA A 601 10.68 8.80 -11.42
CA ALA A 601 11.19 9.85 -12.29
C ALA A 601 10.78 9.60 -13.76
N ILE A 602 10.98 8.39 -14.28
CA ILE A 602 10.60 8.04 -15.66
C ILE A 602 9.09 8.13 -15.85
N ALA A 603 8.27 7.70 -14.87
CA ALA A 603 6.81 7.74 -14.94
C ALA A 603 6.22 9.15 -15.04
N ASN A 604 6.98 10.19 -14.65
CA ASN A 604 6.58 11.60 -14.82
C ASN A 604 6.66 12.09 -16.27
N LEU A 605 7.32 11.36 -17.17
CA LEU A 605 7.28 11.69 -18.59
C LEU A 605 5.84 11.50 -19.12
N PRO A 606 5.23 12.50 -19.77
CA PRO A 606 3.86 12.40 -20.27
C PRO A 606 3.61 11.20 -21.19
N GLN A 607 4.64 10.82 -21.95
CA GLN A 607 4.65 9.71 -22.89
C GLN A 607 4.80 8.34 -22.22
N VAL A 608 5.13 8.25 -20.94
CA VAL A 608 5.34 6.97 -20.24
C VAL A 608 4.05 6.53 -19.57
N GLY A 609 3.58 5.34 -19.92
CA GLY A 609 2.44 4.67 -19.31
C GLY A 609 2.85 3.94 -18.04
N GLU A 610 3.84 3.07 -18.19
CA GLU A 610 4.37 2.22 -17.14
C GLU A 610 5.89 2.08 -17.29
N VAL A 611 6.57 1.81 -16.19
CA VAL A 611 8.02 1.58 -16.19
C VAL A 611 8.39 0.57 -15.11
N ALA A 612 9.41 -0.25 -15.40
CA ALA A 612 10.09 -1.07 -14.42
C ALA A 612 11.60 -0.92 -14.61
N VAL A 613 12.34 -0.79 -13.52
CA VAL A 613 13.81 -0.72 -13.52
C VAL A 613 14.36 -1.94 -12.78
N VAL A 614 15.36 -2.57 -13.38
CA VAL A 614 16.04 -3.74 -12.84
C VAL A 614 17.56 -3.59 -12.97
N GLY A 615 18.29 -4.24 -12.07
CA GLY A 615 19.73 -4.39 -12.17
C GLY A 615 20.06 -5.57 -13.08
N VAL A 616 20.94 -5.36 -14.05
CA VAL A 616 21.50 -6.44 -14.88
C VAL A 616 23.02 -6.46 -14.75
N PRO A 617 23.68 -7.62 -14.93
CA PRO A 617 25.14 -7.71 -14.82
C PRO A 617 25.87 -6.75 -15.78
N ASP A 618 26.92 -6.12 -15.26
CA ASP A 618 27.86 -5.27 -16.02
C ASP A 618 29.29 -5.66 -15.62
N SER A 619 30.15 -5.91 -16.60
CA SER A 619 31.52 -6.39 -16.34
C SER A 619 32.43 -5.35 -15.67
N GLU A 620 32.12 -4.06 -15.82
CA GLU A 620 32.92 -2.95 -15.29
C GLU A 620 32.31 -2.39 -14.00
N TYR A 621 30.99 -2.34 -13.90
CA TYR A 621 30.27 -1.72 -12.78
C TYR A 621 29.63 -2.73 -11.81
N GLY A 622 29.79 -4.03 -12.06
CA GLY A 622 29.11 -5.11 -11.33
C GLY A 622 27.67 -5.28 -11.79
N GLN A 623 26.85 -4.24 -11.63
CA GLN A 623 25.54 -4.12 -12.24
C GLN A 623 25.38 -2.78 -12.95
N ARG A 624 24.35 -2.71 -13.80
CA ARG A 624 23.86 -1.47 -14.41
C ARG A 624 22.33 -1.48 -14.45
N LEU A 625 21.75 -0.30 -14.54
CA LEU A 625 20.29 -0.13 -14.63
C LEU A 625 19.80 -0.45 -16.05
N ALA A 626 18.76 -1.27 -16.15
CA ALA A 626 17.96 -1.49 -17.34
C ALA A 626 16.51 -1.05 -17.06
N ALA A 627 16.01 -0.11 -17.86
CA ALA A 627 14.64 0.38 -17.79
C ALA A 627 13.78 -0.26 -18.90
N PHE A 628 12.61 -0.74 -18.52
CA PHE A 628 11.59 -1.28 -19.41
C PHE A 628 10.39 -0.37 -19.38
N VAL A 629 10.08 0.25 -20.52
CA VAL A 629 9.14 1.37 -20.61
C VAL A 629 7.98 0.97 -21.52
N VAL A 630 6.75 1.20 -21.04
CA VAL A 630 5.53 1.09 -21.84
C VAL A 630 5.06 2.51 -22.16
N GLY A 631 4.87 2.82 -23.44
CA GLY A 631 4.47 4.15 -23.89
C GLY A 631 2.96 4.41 -23.77
N ARG A 632 2.57 5.69 -23.62
CA ARG A 632 1.19 6.19 -23.79
C ARG A 632 1.01 6.64 -25.24
N GLY A 633 0.40 5.80 -26.06
CA GLY A 633 0.09 6.10 -27.46
C GLY A 633 1.31 6.17 -28.38
N ALA A 634 1.13 6.75 -29.57
CA ALA A 634 2.12 6.74 -30.66
C ALA A 634 3.17 7.88 -30.59
N ALA A 635 3.32 8.56 -29.44
CA ALA A 635 4.26 9.67 -29.32
C ALA A 635 5.71 9.13 -29.24
N GLY A 636 6.60 9.68 -30.08
CA GLY A 636 8.00 9.27 -30.21
C GLY A 636 8.87 9.61 -29.00
N LEU A 637 8.77 8.80 -27.95
CA LEU A 637 9.73 8.77 -26.86
C LEU A 637 10.88 7.84 -27.25
N ASP A 638 12.12 8.35 -27.25
CA ASP A 638 13.30 7.53 -27.46
C ASP A 638 14.14 7.36 -26.17
N ALA A 639 15.11 6.45 -26.22
CA ALA A 639 15.97 6.14 -25.09
C ALA A 639 16.84 7.33 -24.66
N ASP A 640 17.30 8.16 -25.59
CA ASP A 640 18.19 9.29 -25.27
C ASP A 640 17.45 10.41 -24.56
N MET A 641 16.18 10.65 -24.93
CA MET A 641 15.28 11.53 -24.21
C MET A 641 15.09 11.07 -22.76
N VAL A 642 14.85 9.78 -22.52
CA VAL A 642 14.72 9.24 -21.16
C VAL A 642 16.04 9.38 -20.39
N ARG A 643 17.19 9.04 -20.99
CA ARG A 643 18.50 9.21 -20.35
C ARG A 643 18.79 10.66 -19.99
N ALA A 644 18.54 11.58 -20.91
CA ALA A 644 18.73 13.01 -20.68
C ALA A 644 17.80 13.52 -19.56
N TYR A 645 16.54 13.09 -19.57
CA TYR A 645 15.57 13.44 -18.55
C TYR A 645 16.00 13.01 -17.14
N ILE A 646 16.51 11.78 -17.00
CA ILE A 646 16.99 11.26 -15.71
C ILE A 646 18.30 11.90 -15.28
N ARG A 647 19.23 12.12 -16.21
CA ARG A 647 20.51 12.78 -15.95
C ARG A 647 20.35 14.18 -15.37
N ASN A 648 19.28 14.87 -15.76
CA ASN A 648 18.95 16.21 -15.28
C ASN A 648 18.14 16.20 -13.97
N ARG A 649 17.81 15.05 -13.38
CA ARG A 649 16.93 14.95 -12.19
C ARG A 649 17.49 14.13 -11.05
N LEU A 650 18.27 13.10 -11.37
CA LEU A 650 18.85 12.17 -10.43
C LEU A 650 20.37 12.12 -10.62
N SER A 651 21.07 11.46 -9.70
CA SER A 651 22.52 11.26 -9.82
C SER A 651 22.88 10.53 -11.13
N ARG A 652 24.10 10.73 -11.62
CA ARG A 652 24.58 10.05 -12.84
C ARG A 652 24.48 8.52 -12.78
N PHE A 653 24.52 7.95 -11.58
CA PHE A 653 24.44 6.51 -11.34
C PHE A 653 23.00 5.98 -11.46
N CYS A 654 22.00 6.86 -11.36
CA CYS A 654 20.59 6.53 -11.57
C CYS A 654 20.18 6.49 -13.05
N VAL A 655 21.05 6.88 -13.99
CA VAL A 655 20.71 6.91 -15.42
C VAL A 655 20.74 5.49 -15.98
N PRO A 656 19.61 4.95 -16.51
CA PRO A 656 19.60 3.63 -17.12
C PRO A 656 20.52 3.55 -18.34
N ARG A 657 21.34 2.49 -18.40
CA ARG A 657 22.18 2.21 -19.57
C ARG A 657 21.34 1.60 -20.70
N ASP A 658 20.50 0.64 -20.35
CA ASP A 658 19.56 0.03 -21.27
C ASP A 658 18.17 0.61 -21.08
N ILE A 659 17.50 0.88 -22.19
CA ILE A 659 16.11 1.30 -22.23
C ILE A 659 15.42 0.51 -23.32
N THR A 660 14.47 -0.32 -22.93
CA THR A 660 13.71 -1.19 -23.81
C THR A 660 12.25 -0.78 -23.78
N PHE A 661 11.66 -0.56 -24.94
CA PHE A 661 10.23 -0.28 -25.06
C PHE A 661 9.46 -1.58 -25.24
N LEU A 662 8.38 -1.75 -24.46
CA LEU A 662 7.52 -2.92 -24.48
C LEU A 662 6.06 -2.50 -24.71
N ASP A 663 5.26 -3.42 -25.23
CA ASP A 663 3.80 -3.25 -25.32
C ASP A 663 3.15 -3.35 -23.93
N GLU A 664 3.65 -4.25 -23.08
CA GLU A 664 3.21 -4.41 -21.69
C GLU A 664 4.32 -4.95 -20.78
N LEU A 665 4.20 -4.71 -19.48
CA LEU A 665 5.08 -5.31 -18.48
C LEU A 665 4.53 -6.68 -18.03
N PRO A 666 5.39 -7.71 -17.86
CA PRO A 666 4.96 -9.03 -17.37
C PRO A 666 4.50 -8.92 -15.92
N ARG A 667 3.31 -9.46 -15.60
CA ARG A 667 2.64 -9.25 -14.29
C ARG A 667 2.08 -10.53 -13.67
N THR A 668 1.94 -10.52 -12.36
CA THR A 668 1.16 -11.51 -11.60
C THR A 668 -0.34 -11.26 -11.77
N ALA A 669 -1.18 -12.22 -11.35
CA ALA A 669 -2.64 -12.05 -11.28
C ALA A 669 -3.10 -10.90 -10.35
N THR A 670 -2.23 -10.45 -9.44
CA THR A 670 -2.48 -9.28 -8.57
C THR A 670 -1.99 -7.96 -9.18
N GLY A 671 -1.44 -8.01 -10.39
CA GLY A 671 -0.93 -6.84 -11.10
C GLY A 671 0.50 -6.45 -10.76
N LYS A 672 1.24 -7.21 -9.94
CA LYS A 672 2.64 -6.91 -9.59
C LYS A 672 3.57 -7.28 -10.75
N VAL A 673 4.52 -6.42 -11.11
CA VAL A 673 5.50 -6.69 -12.17
C VAL A 673 6.42 -7.86 -11.79
N ILE A 674 6.66 -8.78 -12.71
CA ILE A 674 7.56 -9.93 -12.57
C ILE A 674 8.92 -9.57 -13.16
N LYS A 675 9.72 -8.80 -12.42
CA LYS A 675 11.01 -8.22 -12.87
C LYS A 675 11.98 -9.25 -13.48
N ARG A 676 12.02 -10.49 -12.98
CA ARG A 676 12.86 -11.57 -13.54
C ARG A 676 12.57 -11.89 -15.01
N MET A 677 11.31 -11.79 -15.45
CA MET A 677 10.91 -12.07 -16.84
C MET A 677 11.37 -10.98 -17.81
N LEU A 678 11.76 -9.81 -17.31
CA LEU A 678 12.33 -8.72 -18.10
C LEU A 678 13.81 -8.97 -18.45
N ILE A 679 14.53 -9.65 -17.56
CA ILE A 679 15.96 -9.97 -17.74
C ILE A 679 16.11 -11.24 -18.58
N GLU A 680 15.30 -12.26 -18.30
CA GLU A 680 15.27 -13.54 -18.98
C GLU A 680 13.86 -13.80 -19.53
N PRO A 681 13.53 -13.34 -20.76
CA PRO A 681 12.25 -13.65 -21.36
C PRO A 681 12.12 -15.18 -21.52
N PRO A 682 10.95 -15.79 -21.23
CA PRO A 682 10.76 -17.20 -21.48
C PRO A 682 11.04 -17.50 -22.96
N THR A 683 11.87 -18.50 -23.23
CA THR A 683 12.07 -19.00 -24.59
C THR A 683 10.72 -19.44 -25.14
N ALA A 684 10.42 -19.12 -26.41
CA ALA A 684 9.13 -19.36 -27.07
C ALA A 684 8.70 -20.85 -27.18
N ALA A 685 9.34 -21.76 -26.45
CA ALA A 685 9.14 -23.21 -26.49
C ALA A 685 8.33 -23.75 -25.27
N GLY A 686 7.61 -22.92 -24.52
CA GLY A 686 6.92 -23.38 -23.30
C GLY A 686 5.67 -22.59 -22.90
N MET A 687 4.86 -22.14 -23.85
CA MET A 687 3.47 -21.73 -23.57
C MET A 687 2.55 -22.95 -23.50
#